data_AF-A0A1W5XPU1-F1
#
_entry.id   AF-A0A1W5XPU1-F1
#
_cell.length_a   1.000
_cell.length_b   1.000
_cell.length_c   1.000
_cell.angle_alpha   90.00
_cell.angle_beta   90.00
_cell.angle_gamma   90.00
#
_symmetry.space_group_name_H-M   'P 1'
#
loop_
_entity.id
_entity.type
_entity.pdbx_description
1 polymer ?
#
loop_
_entity_poly.entity_id
_entity_poly.type
_entity_poly.pdbx_seq_one_letter_code
_entity_poly.pdbx_strand_id
1 'polypeptide(L)'
;MGALLSRTAKGDWVAALKVAAGPTALLLVLASVAAMFFADKAHSGGLGWGVRMRIALAMLLQGVGGGVSLSGNASASLEAFGAGLAGEVTLSLVPLLVTAAWAGVLAFAARRFVAVRPGLPAQAGAGAGAGTAALEAVLRVAVLCGAGAFVLGLLAQPSYDGVELSSAPFRTLLWSFLLSAVVCGAAVGRGGAGAWLAARPGWRAAMGALRTALLALLVVVTLSGVVTVVAVLATEKQDLDGGAIVAMLVLLPNIGALALAAAWGAPVTAEWNLPGVPFIGTSSGRESLGYGELGHLGGGWVLFGVIVGGVVGALLVGFLAVRRSAERREQLLAAGFFVVSLMLLVLAAGVSATAVFRDGGGSDGGYGSGSGDGYGSGFGGGYGGAYGGHVAGAHGELGASGAETLLFALVWTFGAVLVMPYLLRMVGRGGGPATPAVPPAPYAAPAVSPAAAYDTPAVAYDTPVAPPVPATPTAPDLPALVPDVTPPAPAPVLPLAPSEEPARPPRRVLKWVAIGLAAFLVGGGATAGALYVKDHGGSSHRADRADKPSGATTGAPGPGPSVAASPTATASGNPTLDPSGSPTGAPSGAPSGGPTGGPEAALPPGFVQKYDPYGFSLAVRRDWKRSPKGTQTDYKAPAGEQYLRIGVIANTPQSSYDNFLSMEKGARKRVDYQRVEMRKNTFQDRPAARWEFTYVNDAGDAVHAVDQAYVAADGTEYSIYYECPEAQYDPDNDQVFSTALATWSVSATDVD
;
A
#
# COMPACT_ATOMS: atom_id res chain seq x y z
N MET A 1 20.82 7.48 34.78
CA MET A 1 21.17 7.71 33.35
C MET A 1 22.68 7.91 33.14
N GLY A 2 23.32 8.90 33.78
CA GLY A 2 24.76 9.19 33.56
C GLY A 2 25.74 8.04 33.80
N ALA A 3 25.49 7.19 34.82
CA ALA A 3 26.33 6.01 35.08
C ALA A 3 26.22 4.91 34.01
N LEU A 4 25.07 4.81 33.31
CA LEU A 4 24.91 3.88 32.20
C LEU A 4 25.66 4.42 30.97
N LEU A 5 25.53 5.71 30.68
CA LEU A 5 26.21 6.36 29.57
C LEU A 5 27.74 6.28 29.71
N SER A 6 28.28 6.50 30.92
CA SER A 6 29.72 6.40 31.16
C SER A 6 30.24 4.97 30.99
N ARG A 7 29.46 3.95 31.37
CA ARG A 7 29.82 2.54 31.12
C ARG A 7 29.68 2.14 29.66
N THR A 8 28.66 2.64 28.95
CA THR A 8 28.59 2.46 27.49
C THR A 8 29.84 3.00 26.80
N ALA A 9 30.30 4.19 27.18
CA ALA A 9 31.48 4.81 26.57
C ALA A 9 32.78 4.02 26.76
N LYS A 10 32.95 3.35 27.91
CA LYS A 10 34.16 2.59 28.26
C LYS A 10 34.17 1.13 27.79
N GLY A 11 33.10 0.66 27.14
CA GLY A 11 33.01 -0.76 26.76
C GLY A 11 33.67 -1.10 25.43
N ASP A 12 33.47 -2.34 25.00
CA ASP A 12 34.12 -2.89 23.82
C ASP A 12 33.46 -2.45 22.50
N TRP A 13 33.98 -1.36 21.95
CA TRP A 13 33.54 -0.81 20.66
C TRP A 13 34.00 -1.64 19.46
N VAL A 14 35.10 -2.39 19.56
CA VAL A 14 35.60 -3.24 18.46
C VAL A 14 34.63 -4.39 18.19
N ALA A 15 34.15 -5.01 19.26
CA ALA A 15 33.07 -5.99 19.19
C ALA A 15 31.80 -5.43 18.55
N ALA A 16 31.34 -4.26 19.01
CA ALA A 16 30.15 -3.62 18.48
C ALA A 16 30.31 -3.26 17.00
N LEU A 17 31.52 -2.84 16.58
CA LEU A 17 31.84 -2.52 15.19
C LEU A 17 31.76 -3.75 14.29
N LYS A 18 32.27 -4.91 14.73
CA LYS A 18 32.15 -6.17 13.97
C LYS A 18 30.69 -6.55 13.72
N VAL A 19 29.79 -6.26 14.66
CA VAL A 19 28.35 -6.51 14.51
C VAL A 19 27.70 -5.48 13.58
N ALA A 20 28.06 -4.19 13.72
CA ALA A 20 27.48 -3.09 12.94
C ALA A 20 28.00 -3.01 11.50
N ALA A 21 29.18 -3.56 11.19
CA ALA A 21 29.78 -3.51 9.86
C ALA A 21 29.00 -4.31 8.81
N GLY A 22 28.34 -5.40 9.21
CA GLY A 22 27.59 -6.26 8.28
C GLY A 22 26.44 -5.53 7.58
N PRO A 23 25.49 -4.93 8.33
CA PRO A 23 24.37 -4.22 7.73
C PRO A 23 24.77 -3.02 6.86
N THR A 24 25.79 -2.26 7.25
CA THR A 24 26.27 -1.10 6.47
C THR A 24 26.99 -1.53 5.20
N ALA A 25 27.83 -2.57 5.26
CA ALA A 25 28.47 -3.14 4.08
C ALA A 25 27.44 -3.73 3.10
N LEU A 26 26.37 -4.34 3.60
CA LEU A 26 25.27 -4.85 2.77
C LEU A 26 24.66 -3.75 1.88
N LEU A 27 24.35 -2.57 2.44
CA LEU A 27 23.78 -1.47 1.66
C LEU A 27 24.74 -0.98 0.57
N LEU A 28 26.04 -0.88 0.90
CA LEU A 28 27.06 -0.47 -0.06
C LEU A 28 27.17 -1.47 -1.22
N VAL A 29 27.21 -2.78 -0.91
CA VAL A 29 27.27 -3.85 -1.92
C VAL A 29 26.02 -3.86 -2.78
N LEU A 30 24.83 -3.77 -2.18
CA LEU A 30 23.57 -3.71 -2.93
C LEU A 30 23.52 -2.49 -3.86
N ALA A 31 23.96 -1.32 -3.39
CA ALA A 31 24.03 -0.11 -4.21
C ALA A 31 25.02 -0.27 -5.38
N SER A 32 26.19 -0.86 -5.14
CA SER A 32 27.18 -1.13 -6.18
C SER A 32 26.68 -2.12 -7.24
N VAL A 33 25.97 -3.17 -6.82
CA VAL A 33 25.35 -4.14 -7.73
C VAL A 33 24.23 -3.48 -8.53
N ALA A 34 23.33 -2.75 -7.87
CA ALA A 34 22.21 -2.09 -8.54
C ALA A 34 22.68 -1.06 -9.58
N ALA A 35 23.77 -0.34 -9.31
CA ALA A 35 24.40 0.58 -10.26
C ALA A 35 24.87 -0.07 -11.57
N MET A 36 25.11 -1.38 -11.58
CA MET A 36 25.44 -2.13 -12.80
C MET A 36 24.22 -2.35 -13.69
N PHE A 37 23.03 -2.47 -13.09
CA PHE A 37 21.79 -2.80 -13.80
C PHE A 37 21.00 -1.55 -14.22
N PHE A 38 21.10 -0.44 -13.50
CA PHE A 38 20.49 0.86 -13.86
C PHE A 38 21.18 1.57 -15.05
N ALA A 39 21.75 0.82 -15.99
CA ALA A 39 22.47 1.37 -17.13
C ALA A 39 21.52 1.58 -18.33
N ASP A 40 21.23 2.85 -18.64
CA ASP A 40 20.51 3.18 -19.86
C ASP A 40 21.31 2.81 -21.11
N LYS A 41 20.60 2.28 -22.12
CA LYS A 41 21.05 2.17 -23.52
C LYS A 41 21.01 3.53 -24.25
N ALA A 42 20.99 4.65 -23.54
CA ALA A 42 20.94 5.98 -24.13
C ALA A 42 22.32 6.37 -24.69
N HIS A 43 22.35 6.68 -25.98
CA HIS A 43 23.51 7.10 -26.73
C HIS A 43 24.19 8.33 -26.08
N SER A 44 25.52 8.25 -25.92
CA SER A 44 26.46 9.36 -25.66
C SER A 44 26.01 10.39 -24.61
N GLY A 45 26.20 10.07 -23.32
CA GLY A 45 26.02 11.04 -22.21
C GLY A 45 25.63 10.46 -20.84
N GLY A 46 25.53 9.14 -20.69
CA GLY A 46 25.00 8.52 -19.47
C GLY A 46 25.77 8.84 -18.17
N LEU A 47 25.01 8.97 -17.07
CA LEU A 47 25.52 9.16 -15.70
C LEU A 47 26.67 8.18 -15.39
N GLY A 48 27.80 8.68 -14.88
CA GLY A 48 28.92 7.82 -14.48
C GLY A 48 28.52 6.80 -13.41
N TRP A 49 29.16 5.63 -13.40
CA TRP A 49 28.85 4.54 -12.45
C TRP A 49 28.83 5.01 -10.98
N GLY A 50 29.75 5.88 -10.59
CA GLY A 50 29.80 6.45 -9.24
C GLY A 50 28.54 7.26 -8.86
N VAL A 51 27.97 8.00 -9.81
CA VAL A 51 26.72 8.75 -9.58
C VAL A 51 25.54 7.78 -9.46
N ARG A 52 25.46 6.77 -10.34
CA ARG A 52 24.43 5.72 -10.29
C ARG A 52 24.44 4.96 -8.97
N MET A 53 25.63 4.60 -8.48
CA MET A 53 25.80 3.95 -7.17
C MET A 53 25.29 4.83 -6.04
N ARG A 54 25.59 6.13 -6.05
CA ARG A 54 25.13 7.04 -4.99
C ARG A 54 23.62 7.28 -5.03
N ILE A 55 23.03 7.35 -6.23
CA ILE A 55 21.56 7.40 -6.40
C ILE A 55 20.92 6.11 -5.87
N ALA A 56 21.43 4.94 -6.28
CA ALA A 56 20.94 3.66 -5.79
C ALA A 56 21.08 3.55 -4.26
N LEU A 57 22.20 4.03 -3.69
CA LEU A 57 22.40 4.07 -2.25
C LEU A 57 21.36 4.95 -1.56
N ALA A 58 21.04 6.14 -2.10
CA ALA A 58 20.01 7.02 -1.55
C ALA A 58 18.63 6.33 -1.53
N MET A 59 18.28 5.61 -2.61
CA MET A 59 17.03 4.85 -2.69
C MET A 59 16.99 3.70 -1.67
N LEU A 60 18.08 2.96 -1.50
CA LEU A 60 18.16 1.86 -0.53
C LEU A 60 18.13 2.36 0.92
N LEU A 61 18.68 3.54 1.20
CA LEU A 61 18.70 4.14 2.54
C LEU A 61 17.30 4.45 3.07
N GLN A 62 16.29 4.64 2.21
CA GLN A 62 14.89 4.74 2.63
C GLN A 62 14.43 3.51 3.42
N GLY A 63 14.97 2.33 3.10
CA GLY A 63 14.69 1.08 3.82
C GLY A 63 15.15 1.07 5.27
N VAL A 64 16.05 1.98 5.67
CA VAL A 64 16.50 2.15 7.06
C VAL A 64 16.08 3.51 7.65
N GLY A 65 15.15 4.20 6.98
CA GLY A 65 14.56 5.47 7.40
C GLY A 65 15.29 6.73 6.91
N GLY A 66 16.10 6.61 5.86
CA GLY A 66 16.54 7.76 5.07
C GLY A 66 15.41 8.38 4.26
N GLY A 67 15.65 9.57 3.72
CA GLY A 67 14.73 10.23 2.80
C GLY A 67 15.43 10.47 1.47
N VAL A 68 14.66 10.68 0.40
CA VAL A 68 15.22 11.13 -0.87
C VAL A 68 14.54 12.44 -1.23
N SER A 69 15.32 13.51 -1.36
CA SER A 69 14.88 14.73 -2.02
C SER A 69 15.84 15.12 -3.13
N LEU A 70 15.30 15.55 -4.26
CA LEU A 70 16.04 16.20 -5.34
C LEU A 70 15.70 17.68 -5.28
N SER A 71 16.70 18.54 -5.23
CA SER A 71 16.52 19.99 -5.41
C SER A 71 17.30 20.44 -6.64
N GLY A 72 16.73 21.31 -7.45
CA GLY A 72 17.44 21.83 -8.62
C GLY A 72 16.82 23.11 -9.16
N ASN A 73 17.62 23.85 -9.92
CA ASN A 73 17.19 25.04 -10.62
C ASN A 73 17.02 24.74 -12.11
N ALA A 74 15.81 24.87 -12.63
CA ALA A 74 15.49 24.69 -14.05
C ALA A 74 15.86 25.91 -14.91
N SER A 75 16.77 26.78 -14.43
CA SER A 75 17.12 28.04 -15.06
C SER A 75 17.74 27.87 -16.46
N ALA A 76 18.51 26.81 -16.69
CA ALA A 76 19.19 26.58 -17.97
C ALA A 76 18.22 26.23 -19.12
N SER A 77 17.16 25.47 -18.84
CA SER A 77 16.13 25.13 -19.83
C SER A 77 15.07 26.22 -20.03
N LEU A 78 14.98 27.16 -19.07
CA LEU A 78 13.95 28.20 -19.02
C LEU A 78 14.51 29.61 -19.27
N GLU A 79 15.81 29.73 -19.56
CA GLU A 79 16.49 30.99 -19.89
C GLU A 79 15.82 31.69 -21.08
N ALA A 80 15.25 30.92 -22.02
CA ALA A 80 14.46 31.41 -23.15
C ALA A 80 13.16 32.14 -22.74
N PHE A 81 12.68 31.96 -21.51
CA PHE A 81 11.44 32.52 -20.97
C PHE A 81 11.67 33.48 -19.80
N GLY A 82 12.93 33.80 -19.46
CA GLY A 82 13.26 34.81 -18.44
C GLY A 82 12.89 34.47 -17.00
N ALA A 83 12.55 33.21 -16.70
CA ALA A 83 12.12 32.78 -15.36
C ALA A 83 12.98 31.61 -14.85
N GLY A 84 13.64 31.79 -13.70
CA GLY A 84 14.30 30.70 -12.99
C GLY A 84 13.28 29.98 -12.11
N LEU A 85 13.12 28.67 -12.23
CA LEU A 85 12.27 27.88 -11.34
C LEU A 85 13.16 26.99 -10.47
N ALA A 86 13.10 27.18 -9.16
CA ALA A 86 13.76 26.30 -8.19
C ALA A 86 12.74 25.27 -7.68
N GLY A 87 13.02 23.98 -7.84
CA GLY A 87 12.12 22.90 -7.43
C GLY A 87 12.78 21.97 -6.43
N GLU A 88 12.03 21.53 -5.43
CA GLU A 88 12.40 20.41 -4.57
C GLU A 88 11.37 19.29 -4.71
N VAL A 89 11.80 18.08 -5.08
CA VAL A 89 10.99 16.87 -5.20
C VAL A 89 11.42 15.90 -4.10
N THR A 90 10.53 15.53 -3.20
CA THR A 90 10.76 14.47 -2.22
C THR A 90 10.07 13.18 -2.63
N LEU A 91 10.78 12.07 -2.55
CA LEU A 91 10.29 10.73 -2.84
C LEU A 91 10.29 9.90 -1.55
N SER A 92 9.18 9.23 -1.28
CA SER A 92 9.04 8.24 -0.21
C SER A 92 8.61 6.90 -0.79
N LEU A 93 9.51 5.93 -0.70
CA LEU A 93 9.34 4.55 -1.10
C LEU A 93 10.23 3.72 -0.17
N VAL A 94 9.63 2.98 0.76
CA VAL A 94 10.42 2.16 1.70
C VAL A 94 10.64 0.78 1.08
N PRO A 95 11.86 0.43 0.59
CA PRO A 95 12.12 -0.91 0.08
C PRO A 95 12.15 -1.93 1.23
N LEU A 96 11.02 -2.59 1.45
CA LEU A 96 10.79 -3.46 2.61
C LEU A 96 11.76 -4.65 2.65
N LEU A 97 12.23 -5.12 1.49
CA LEU A 97 13.25 -6.18 1.42
C LEU A 97 14.58 -5.72 2.02
N VAL A 98 14.95 -4.46 1.82
CA VAL A 98 16.19 -3.87 2.35
C VAL A 98 16.09 -3.73 3.86
N THR A 99 14.94 -3.28 4.38
CA THR A 99 14.66 -3.25 5.83
C THR A 99 14.78 -4.64 6.44
N ALA A 100 14.20 -5.66 5.80
CA ALA A 100 14.27 -7.04 6.24
C ALA A 100 15.69 -7.61 6.20
N ALA A 101 16.45 -7.32 5.14
CA ALA A 101 17.83 -7.76 4.98
C ALA A 101 18.76 -7.12 6.02
N TRP A 102 18.62 -5.81 6.25
CA TRP A 102 19.32 -5.09 7.32
C TRP A 102 19.04 -5.72 8.69
N ALA A 103 17.76 -5.91 9.04
CA ALA A 103 17.36 -6.51 10.30
C ALA A 103 17.85 -7.96 10.44
N GLY A 104 17.82 -8.74 9.36
CA GLY A 104 18.27 -10.12 9.32
C GLY A 104 19.78 -10.26 9.56
N VAL A 105 20.59 -9.48 8.84
CA VAL A 105 22.06 -9.46 9.02
C VAL A 105 22.42 -9.00 10.42
N LEU A 106 21.78 -7.94 10.92
CA LEU A 106 22.03 -7.43 12.27
C LEU A 106 21.65 -8.46 13.35
N ALA A 107 20.47 -9.07 13.23
CA ALA A 107 20.02 -10.09 14.18
C ALA A 107 20.94 -11.33 14.15
N PHE A 108 21.41 -11.75 12.98
CA PHE A 108 22.36 -12.86 12.85
C PHE A 108 23.72 -12.53 13.49
N ALA A 109 24.29 -11.36 13.18
CA ALA A 109 25.55 -10.90 13.75
C ALA A 109 25.46 -10.74 15.27
N ALA A 110 24.38 -10.15 15.79
CA ALA A 110 24.14 -10.01 17.23
C ALA A 110 24.01 -11.37 17.93
N ARG A 111 23.32 -12.35 17.34
CA ARG A 111 23.21 -13.71 17.90
C ARG A 111 24.56 -14.43 17.94
N ARG A 112 25.34 -14.35 16.87
CA ARG A 112 26.67 -14.94 16.82
C ARG A 112 27.60 -14.30 17.86
N PHE A 113 27.46 -12.99 18.05
CA PHE A 113 28.22 -12.26 19.07
C PHE A 113 27.91 -12.74 20.50
N VAL A 114 26.62 -12.94 20.84
CA VAL A 114 26.21 -13.50 22.13
C VAL A 114 26.70 -14.94 22.30
N ALA A 115 26.63 -15.77 21.25
CA ALA A 115 27.05 -17.17 21.30
C ALA A 115 28.57 -17.35 21.53
N VAL A 116 29.40 -16.42 21.05
CA VAL A 116 30.87 -16.50 21.12
C VAL A 116 31.44 -15.91 22.43
N ARG A 117 30.64 -15.22 23.24
CA ARG A 117 31.02 -14.74 24.59
C ARG A 117 30.24 -15.48 25.68
N PRO A 118 30.75 -16.61 26.21
CA PRO A 118 30.10 -17.35 27.30
C PRO A 118 29.99 -16.59 28.65
N GLY A 119 30.49 -15.35 28.74
CA GLY A 119 30.49 -14.52 29.97
C GLY A 119 29.42 -13.41 30.02
N LEU A 120 28.65 -13.18 28.96
CA LEU A 120 27.39 -12.45 29.07
C LEU A 120 26.35 -13.48 29.52
N PRO A 121 25.74 -13.36 30.71
CA PRO A 121 25.02 -14.46 31.33
C PRO A 121 23.79 -14.85 30.50
N ALA A 122 23.98 -15.80 29.60
CA ALA A 122 22.89 -16.55 28.98
C ALA A 122 22.26 -17.54 29.99
N GLN A 123 22.83 -17.68 31.20
CA GLN A 123 22.39 -18.64 32.22
C GLN A 123 22.50 -18.19 33.69
N ALA A 124 22.94 -16.98 34.03
CA ALA A 124 22.90 -16.50 35.42
C ALA A 124 21.61 -15.70 35.65
N GLY A 125 20.75 -16.19 36.52
CA GLY A 125 19.41 -15.68 36.78
C GLY A 125 19.37 -14.17 37.10
N ALA A 126 18.25 -13.55 36.69
CA ALA A 126 17.57 -12.38 37.25
C ALA A 126 18.35 -11.36 38.14
N GLY A 127 19.62 -11.08 37.87
CA GLY A 127 20.39 -10.03 38.51
C GLY A 127 20.28 -8.73 37.72
N ALA A 128 20.04 -7.60 38.40
CA ALA A 128 19.89 -6.28 37.79
C ALA A 128 21.09 -5.86 36.88
N GLY A 129 22.29 -6.40 37.11
CA GLY A 129 23.51 -6.08 36.35
C GLY A 129 23.63 -6.73 34.96
N ALA A 130 23.00 -7.89 34.75
CA ALA A 130 23.04 -8.60 33.47
C ALA A 130 22.23 -7.87 32.38
N GLY A 131 21.05 -7.36 32.75
CA GLY A 131 20.20 -6.56 31.87
C GLY A 131 20.86 -5.26 31.44
N THR A 132 21.59 -4.61 32.34
CA THR A 132 22.31 -3.37 32.02
C THR A 132 23.46 -3.61 31.04
N ALA A 133 24.24 -4.69 31.18
CA ALA A 133 25.34 -4.99 30.25
C ALA A 133 24.85 -5.30 28.83
N ALA A 134 23.72 -6.01 28.70
CA ALA A 134 23.09 -6.27 27.41
C ALA A 134 22.58 -4.96 26.77
N LEU A 135 21.94 -4.10 27.55
CA LEU A 135 21.47 -2.79 27.08
C LEU A 135 22.63 -1.89 26.65
N GLU A 136 23.75 -1.91 27.38
CA GLU A 136 24.96 -1.19 26.99
C GLU A 136 25.54 -1.68 25.66
N ALA A 137 25.57 -3.00 25.43
CA ALA A 137 26.03 -3.58 24.17
C ALA A 137 25.09 -3.24 23.00
N VAL A 138 23.78 -3.31 23.21
CA VAL A 138 22.77 -2.92 22.22
C VAL A 138 22.93 -1.46 21.82
N LEU A 139 23.13 -0.56 22.80
CA LEU A 139 23.36 0.86 22.53
C LEU A 139 24.62 1.10 21.69
N ARG A 140 25.75 0.46 22.02
CA ARG A 140 27.00 0.59 21.22
C ARG A 140 26.79 0.16 19.77
N VAL A 141 26.14 -0.99 19.56
CA VAL A 141 25.84 -1.50 18.21
C VAL A 141 24.89 -0.56 17.47
N ALA A 142 23.83 -0.07 18.13
CA ALA A 142 22.88 0.86 17.53
C ALA A 142 23.53 2.19 17.15
N VAL A 143 24.39 2.75 17.99
CA VAL A 143 25.17 3.97 17.70
C VAL A 143 26.05 3.76 16.47
N LEU A 144 26.77 2.63 16.38
CA LEU A 144 27.63 2.35 15.23
C LEU A 144 26.86 2.09 13.94
N CYS A 145 25.70 1.41 14.03
CA CYS A 145 24.80 1.24 12.88
C CYS A 145 24.27 2.59 12.39
N GLY A 146 23.86 3.45 13.33
CA GLY A 146 23.43 4.82 13.06
C GLY A 146 24.52 5.65 12.39
N ALA A 147 25.73 5.66 12.98
CA ALA A 147 26.87 6.39 12.44
C ALA A 147 27.29 5.86 11.06
N GLY A 148 27.30 4.54 10.85
CA GLY A 148 27.62 3.96 9.56
C GLY A 148 26.58 4.29 8.49
N ALA A 149 25.28 4.24 8.82
CA ALA A 149 24.23 4.65 7.90
C ALA A 149 24.27 6.17 7.62
N PHE A 150 24.64 6.99 8.60
CA PHE A 150 24.87 8.43 8.41
C PHE A 150 26.01 8.69 7.41
N VAL A 151 27.14 8.00 7.54
CA VAL A 151 28.27 8.10 6.59
C VAL A 151 27.83 7.68 5.18
N LEU A 152 27.04 6.60 5.06
CA LEU A 152 26.45 6.21 3.78
C LEU A 152 25.49 7.27 3.24
N GLY A 153 24.72 7.92 4.12
CA GLY A 153 23.87 9.06 3.78
C GLY A 153 24.68 10.21 3.18
N LEU A 154 25.77 10.63 3.82
CA LEU A 154 26.68 11.65 3.29
C LEU A 154 27.30 11.25 1.95
N LEU A 155 27.61 9.97 1.76
CA LEU A 155 28.10 9.45 0.47
C LEU A 155 27.01 9.49 -0.61
N ALA A 156 25.75 9.30 -0.22
CA ALA A 156 24.58 9.26 -1.09
C ALA A 156 24.01 10.66 -1.42
N GLN A 157 24.87 11.68 -1.54
CA GLN A 157 24.51 13.03 -1.94
C GLN A 157 25.27 13.45 -3.21
N PRO A 158 25.01 12.83 -4.38
CA PRO A 158 25.56 13.29 -5.65
C PRO A 158 24.91 14.61 -6.06
N SER A 159 25.72 15.55 -6.56
CA SER A 159 25.27 16.69 -7.36
C SER A 159 25.64 16.45 -8.81
N TYR A 160 24.71 16.70 -9.72
CA TYR A 160 24.91 16.56 -11.16
C TYR A 160 24.06 17.59 -11.90
N ASP A 161 24.69 18.37 -12.79
CA ASP A 161 24.03 19.30 -13.71
C ASP A 161 23.03 20.27 -13.05
N GLY A 162 23.41 20.87 -11.92
CA GLY A 162 22.56 21.81 -11.17
C GLY A 162 21.44 21.16 -10.35
N VAL A 163 21.38 19.83 -10.31
CA VAL A 163 20.48 19.04 -9.45
C VAL A 163 21.26 18.41 -8.31
N GLU A 164 20.82 18.67 -7.08
CA GLU A 164 21.37 18.11 -5.84
C GLU A 164 20.43 17.03 -5.30
N LEU A 165 20.99 15.84 -5.04
CA LEU A 165 20.28 14.77 -4.35
C LEU A 165 20.62 14.80 -2.86
N SER A 166 19.61 14.85 -1.99
CA SER A 166 19.74 14.71 -0.55
C SER A 166 19.15 13.39 -0.06
N SER A 167 19.94 12.65 0.69
CA SER A 167 19.55 11.39 1.34
C SER A 167 18.99 11.57 2.76
N ALA A 168 18.80 12.83 3.19
CA ALA A 168 18.42 13.23 4.56
C ALA A 168 19.26 12.51 5.65
N PRO A 169 20.59 12.72 5.73
CA PRO A 169 21.50 11.91 6.54
C PRO A 169 21.15 11.88 8.03
N PHE A 170 20.61 12.97 8.59
CA PHE A 170 20.16 13.00 9.99
C PHE A 170 18.93 12.15 10.26
N ARG A 171 17.99 12.05 9.30
CA ARG A 171 16.85 11.12 9.40
C ARG A 171 17.35 9.68 9.37
N THR A 172 18.26 9.39 8.46
CA THR A 172 18.94 8.09 8.36
C THR A 172 19.60 7.70 9.68
N LEU A 173 20.35 8.61 10.30
CA LEU A 173 21.00 8.39 11.61
C LEU A 173 19.98 7.98 12.68
N LEU A 174 18.90 8.76 12.83
CA LEU A 174 17.89 8.54 13.88
C LEU A 174 17.17 7.21 13.70
N TRP A 175 16.64 6.97 12.50
CA TRP A 175 15.81 5.79 12.25
C TRP A 175 16.62 4.51 12.20
N SER A 176 17.83 4.53 11.63
CA SER A 176 18.70 3.35 11.64
C SER A 176 19.23 3.03 13.04
N PHE A 177 19.46 4.03 13.90
CA PHE A 177 19.74 3.83 15.32
C PHE A 177 18.57 3.13 16.03
N LEU A 178 17.35 3.65 15.87
CA LEU A 178 16.15 3.09 16.50
C LEU A 178 15.87 1.66 16.01
N LEU A 179 15.88 1.44 14.69
CA LEU A 179 15.70 0.13 14.09
C LEU A 179 16.75 -0.86 14.61
N SER A 180 18.02 -0.45 14.66
CA SER A 180 19.11 -1.31 15.10
C SER A 180 19.03 -1.61 16.60
N ALA A 181 18.61 -0.65 17.43
CA ALA A 181 18.37 -0.87 18.86
C ALA A 181 17.27 -1.91 19.10
N VAL A 182 16.15 -1.79 18.39
CA VAL A 182 15.02 -2.74 18.48
C VAL A 182 15.43 -4.13 18.01
N VAL A 183 16.05 -4.25 16.83
CA VAL A 183 16.46 -5.53 16.26
C VAL A 183 17.54 -6.21 17.11
N CYS A 184 18.56 -5.48 17.53
CA CYS A 184 19.64 -6.00 18.35
C CYS A 184 19.12 -6.39 19.75
N GLY A 185 18.30 -5.55 20.37
CA GLY A 185 17.65 -5.86 21.65
C GLY A 185 16.79 -7.12 21.58
N ALA A 186 15.99 -7.28 20.52
CA ALA A 186 15.18 -8.49 20.29
C ALA A 186 16.02 -9.74 19.97
N ALA A 187 17.21 -9.58 19.38
CA ALA A 187 18.13 -10.67 19.12
C ALA A 187 18.81 -11.17 20.40
N VAL A 188 19.24 -10.25 21.26
CA VAL A 188 19.95 -10.54 22.52
C VAL A 188 18.99 -11.00 23.63
N GLY A 189 17.80 -10.40 23.73
CA GLY A 189 16.83 -10.66 24.81
C GLY A 189 16.15 -12.04 24.78
N ARG A 190 16.34 -12.85 23.73
CA ARG A 190 15.66 -14.14 23.57
C ARG A 190 16.00 -15.19 24.63
N GLY A 191 17.23 -15.17 25.18
CA GLY A 191 17.68 -16.14 26.18
C GLY A 191 16.94 -16.04 27.51
N GLY A 192 16.74 -14.82 28.03
CA GLY A 192 16.00 -14.58 29.28
C GLY A 192 14.48 -14.55 29.10
N ALA A 193 14.00 -14.21 27.89
CA ALA A 193 12.57 -14.16 27.60
C ALA A 193 11.88 -15.52 27.76
N GLY A 194 12.57 -16.64 27.50
CA GLY A 194 11.98 -17.98 27.58
C GLY A 194 11.47 -18.35 28.98
N ALA A 195 12.29 -18.10 30.02
CA ALA A 195 11.92 -18.36 31.41
C ALA A 195 10.79 -17.42 31.88
N TRP A 196 10.86 -16.15 31.49
CA TRP A 196 9.83 -15.16 31.84
C TRP A 196 8.49 -15.42 31.12
N LEU A 197 8.53 -15.85 29.85
CA LEU A 197 7.36 -16.32 29.09
C LEU A 197 6.78 -17.60 29.68
N ALA A 198 7.62 -18.53 30.16
CA ALA A 198 7.15 -19.75 30.82
C ALA A 198 6.36 -19.45 32.10
N ALA A 199 6.76 -18.41 32.85
CA ALA A 199 6.02 -17.94 34.02
C ALA A 199 4.71 -17.19 33.68
N ARG A 200 4.45 -16.85 32.41
CA ARG A 200 3.30 -16.03 31.96
C ARG A 200 2.61 -16.65 30.74
N PRO A 201 1.70 -17.62 30.93
CA PRO A 201 1.11 -18.40 29.84
C PRO A 201 0.37 -17.55 28.80
N GLY A 202 -0.33 -16.48 29.23
CA GLY A 202 -1.02 -15.57 28.31
C GLY A 202 -0.07 -14.83 27.36
N TRP A 203 1.06 -14.35 27.88
CA TRP A 203 2.06 -13.67 27.05
C TRP A 203 2.81 -14.64 26.14
N ARG A 204 3.02 -15.89 26.58
CA ARG A 204 3.55 -16.96 25.74
C ARG A 204 2.65 -17.29 24.57
N ALA A 205 1.34 -17.41 24.80
CA ALA A 205 0.36 -17.63 23.74
C ALA A 205 0.31 -16.44 22.77
N ALA A 206 0.34 -15.20 23.26
CA ALA A 206 0.37 -14.00 22.41
C ALA A 206 1.63 -13.95 21.53
N MET A 207 2.81 -14.27 22.07
CA MET A 207 4.05 -14.34 21.29
C MET A 207 4.06 -15.51 20.29
N GLY A 208 3.43 -16.63 20.63
CA GLY A 208 3.18 -17.75 19.73
C GLY A 208 2.32 -17.31 18.55
N ALA A 209 1.16 -16.74 18.83
CA ALA A 209 0.22 -16.17 17.86
C ALA A 209 0.90 -15.12 16.95
N LEU A 210 1.64 -14.17 17.52
CA LEU A 210 2.38 -13.16 16.75
C LEU A 210 3.41 -13.80 15.81
N ARG A 211 4.17 -14.79 16.29
CA ARG A 211 5.15 -15.51 15.44
C ARG A 211 4.45 -16.25 14.29
N THR A 212 3.29 -16.86 14.55
CA THR A 212 2.51 -17.52 13.51
C THR A 212 1.95 -16.54 12.50
N ALA A 213 1.44 -15.39 12.96
CA ALA A 213 0.94 -14.31 12.12
C ALA A 213 2.03 -13.75 11.20
N LEU A 214 3.20 -13.41 11.75
CA LEU A 214 4.33 -12.89 10.96
C LEU A 214 4.85 -13.90 9.94
N LEU A 215 4.85 -15.19 10.27
CA LEU A 215 5.23 -16.25 9.33
C LEU A 215 4.18 -16.42 8.21
N ALA A 216 2.89 -16.37 8.56
CA ALA A 216 1.82 -16.40 7.57
C ALA A 216 1.89 -15.18 6.65
N LEU A 217 2.11 -13.98 7.21
CA LEU A 217 2.29 -12.75 6.45
C LEU A 217 3.46 -12.86 5.48
N LEU A 218 4.63 -13.31 5.96
CA LEU A 218 5.81 -13.53 5.11
C LEU A 218 5.49 -14.47 3.94
N VAL A 219 4.84 -15.61 4.21
CA VAL A 219 4.52 -16.61 3.17
C VAL A 219 3.53 -16.06 2.15
N VAL A 220 2.43 -15.45 2.59
CA VAL A 220 1.37 -15.00 1.69
C VAL A 220 1.80 -13.78 0.88
N VAL A 221 2.50 -12.83 1.49
CA VAL A 221 3.02 -11.64 0.80
C VAL A 221 4.09 -12.01 -0.22
N THR A 222 5.03 -12.89 0.14
CA THR A 222 6.06 -13.35 -0.82
C THR A 222 5.43 -14.11 -1.98
N LEU A 223 4.46 -14.98 -1.71
CA LEU A 223 3.72 -15.71 -2.75
C LEU A 223 2.98 -14.74 -3.69
N SER A 224 2.25 -13.79 -3.12
CA SER A 224 1.53 -12.73 -3.86
C SER A 224 2.47 -11.90 -4.73
N GLY A 225 3.61 -11.46 -4.16
CA GLY A 225 4.61 -10.68 -4.89
C GLY A 225 5.23 -11.44 -6.04
N VAL A 226 5.60 -12.71 -5.82
CA VAL A 226 6.17 -13.58 -6.87
C VAL A 226 5.18 -13.76 -8.02
N VAL A 227 3.90 -14.05 -7.74
CA VAL A 227 2.92 -14.19 -8.83
C VAL A 227 2.66 -12.89 -9.54
N THR A 228 2.63 -11.77 -8.84
CA THR A 228 2.45 -10.46 -9.49
C THR A 228 3.63 -10.16 -10.43
N VAL A 229 4.87 -10.36 -9.97
CA VAL A 229 6.07 -10.17 -10.81
C VAL A 229 6.09 -11.14 -11.99
N VAL A 230 5.75 -12.42 -11.77
CA VAL A 230 5.68 -13.41 -12.86
C VAL A 230 4.57 -13.07 -13.85
N ALA A 231 3.42 -12.58 -13.39
CA ALA A 231 2.33 -12.16 -14.25
C ALA A 231 2.76 -10.97 -15.12
N VAL A 232 3.37 -9.94 -14.53
CA VAL A 232 3.91 -8.78 -15.27
C VAL A 232 4.94 -9.24 -16.31
N LEU A 233 5.89 -10.10 -15.92
CA LEU A 233 6.90 -10.65 -16.83
C LEU A 233 6.30 -11.49 -17.96
N ALA A 234 5.15 -12.12 -17.74
CA ALA A 234 4.47 -12.93 -18.76
C ALA A 234 3.59 -12.10 -19.69
N THR A 235 3.12 -10.92 -19.27
CA THR A 235 2.26 -10.05 -20.07
C THR A 235 3.01 -8.98 -20.85
N GLU A 236 4.21 -8.61 -20.39
CA GLU A 236 4.98 -7.53 -21.03
C GLU A 236 5.46 -7.93 -22.43
N LYS A 237 5.07 -7.14 -23.44
CA LYS A 237 5.45 -7.37 -24.84
C LYS A 237 6.83 -6.79 -25.19
N GLN A 238 7.39 -5.94 -24.33
CA GLN A 238 8.69 -5.32 -24.50
C GLN A 238 9.71 -5.94 -23.52
N ASP A 239 10.97 -6.03 -23.93
CA ASP A 239 12.05 -6.50 -23.06
C ASP A 239 12.23 -5.52 -21.89
N LEU A 240 11.85 -5.93 -20.68
CA LEU A 240 12.18 -5.20 -19.46
C LEU A 240 13.71 -5.12 -19.32
N ASP A 241 14.21 -3.94 -19.03
CA ASP A 241 15.63 -3.75 -18.77
C ASP A 241 16.03 -4.41 -17.44
N GLY A 242 17.33 -4.71 -17.30
CA GLY A 242 17.84 -5.33 -16.08
C GLY A 242 17.58 -4.49 -14.83
N GLY A 243 17.51 -3.17 -14.96
CA GLY A 243 17.20 -2.24 -13.88
C GLY A 243 15.79 -2.43 -13.33
N ALA A 244 14.78 -2.49 -14.21
CA ALA A 244 13.39 -2.74 -13.80
C ALA A 244 13.23 -4.08 -13.08
N ILE A 245 13.89 -5.15 -13.56
CA ILE A 245 13.83 -6.47 -12.91
C ILE A 245 14.43 -6.41 -11.50
N VAL A 246 15.59 -5.75 -11.34
CA VAL A 246 16.22 -5.56 -10.02
C VAL A 246 15.33 -4.74 -9.10
N ALA A 247 14.70 -3.67 -9.60
CA ALA A 247 13.76 -2.86 -8.82
C ALA A 247 12.55 -3.68 -8.36
N MET A 248 11.94 -4.49 -9.24
CA MET A 248 10.83 -5.38 -8.87
C MET A 248 11.24 -6.42 -7.82
N LEU A 249 12.46 -6.95 -7.90
CA LEU A 249 12.99 -7.89 -6.89
C LEU A 249 13.20 -7.21 -5.53
N VAL A 250 13.74 -5.99 -5.52
CA VAL A 250 13.94 -5.22 -4.28
C VAL A 250 12.60 -4.81 -3.65
N LEU A 251 11.61 -4.51 -4.48
CA LEU A 251 10.25 -4.13 -4.08
C LEU A 251 9.30 -5.33 -3.98
N LEU A 252 9.80 -6.56 -4.08
CA LEU A 252 8.96 -7.77 -4.08
C LEU A 252 7.99 -7.83 -2.87
N PRO A 253 8.39 -7.47 -1.63
CA PRO A 253 7.45 -7.45 -0.50
C PRO A 253 6.43 -6.30 -0.59
N ASN A 254 6.82 -5.15 -1.15
CA ASN A 254 5.92 -4.02 -1.39
C ASN A 254 4.84 -4.41 -2.40
N ILE A 255 5.27 -4.92 -3.55
CA ILE A 255 4.39 -5.43 -4.61
C ILE A 255 3.48 -6.51 -4.05
N GLY A 256 4.02 -7.46 -3.28
CA GLY A 256 3.23 -8.54 -2.68
C GLY A 256 2.19 -8.06 -1.69
N ALA A 257 2.46 -7.01 -0.91
CA ALA A 257 1.52 -6.43 0.04
C ALA A 257 0.38 -5.71 -0.68
N LEU A 258 0.70 -4.87 -1.67
CA LEU A 258 -0.29 -4.16 -2.48
C LEU A 258 -1.13 -5.14 -3.32
N ALA A 259 -0.50 -6.12 -3.94
CA ALA A 259 -1.19 -7.16 -4.71
C ALA A 259 -2.09 -8.05 -3.83
N LEU A 260 -1.69 -8.32 -2.58
CA LEU A 260 -2.54 -9.04 -1.64
C LEU A 260 -3.76 -8.20 -1.23
N ALA A 261 -3.58 -6.90 -0.99
CA ALA A 261 -4.67 -5.98 -0.72
C ALA A 261 -5.66 -5.93 -1.89
N ALA A 262 -5.15 -5.78 -3.13
CA ALA A 262 -5.92 -5.84 -4.36
C ALA A 262 -6.66 -7.17 -4.52
N ALA A 263 -5.98 -8.29 -4.28
CA ALA A 263 -6.57 -9.62 -4.35
C ALA A 263 -7.67 -9.86 -3.32
N TRP A 264 -7.69 -9.10 -2.23
CA TRP A 264 -8.74 -9.15 -1.21
C TRP A 264 -9.84 -8.13 -1.41
N GLY A 265 -9.75 -7.28 -2.44
CA GLY A 265 -10.80 -6.37 -2.87
C GLY A 265 -10.56 -4.91 -2.50
N ALA A 266 -9.41 -4.58 -1.91
CA ALA A 266 -9.03 -3.20 -1.67
C ALA A 266 -8.42 -2.58 -2.95
N PRO A 267 -9.00 -1.52 -3.51
CA PRO A 267 -8.46 -0.90 -4.71
C PRO A 267 -7.06 -0.33 -4.44
N VAL A 268 -6.18 -0.45 -5.44
CA VAL A 268 -4.90 0.26 -5.46
C VAL A 268 -5.16 1.62 -6.09
N THR A 269 -5.07 2.68 -5.30
CA THR A 269 -5.34 4.05 -5.71
C THR A 269 -4.04 4.76 -6.08
N ALA A 270 -4.04 5.41 -7.23
CA ALA A 270 -3.06 6.40 -7.63
C ALA A 270 -3.73 7.77 -7.59
N GLU A 271 -3.30 8.63 -6.68
CA GLU A 271 -3.80 9.99 -6.53
C GLU A 271 -2.71 10.97 -6.92
N TRP A 272 -3.04 12.01 -7.68
CA TRP A 272 -2.10 13.07 -8.01
C TRP A 272 -2.77 14.44 -8.04
N ASN A 273 -1.98 15.45 -7.69
CA ASN A 273 -2.33 16.85 -7.74
C ASN A 273 -1.12 17.62 -8.27
N LEU A 274 -1.24 18.14 -9.49
CA LEU A 274 -0.23 18.96 -10.16
C LEU A 274 -0.73 20.40 -10.25
N PRO A 275 -0.02 21.36 -9.63
CA PRO A 275 -0.38 22.76 -9.68
C PRO A 275 -0.12 23.30 -11.10
N GLY A 276 -0.85 24.34 -11.48
CA GLY A 276 -0.73 24.97 -12.79
C GLY A 276 0.56 25.74 -12.95
N VAL A 277 1.67 25.03 -13.20
CA VAL A 277 2.92 25.63 -13.65
C VAL A 277 2.89 25.81 -15.18
N PRO A 278 3.53 26.86 -15.74
CA PRO A 278 3.35 27.27 -17.15
C PRO A 278 3.62 26.19 -18.21
N PHE A 279 4.32 25.10 -17.86
CA PHE A 279 4.77 24.05 -18.79
C PHE A 279 4.14 22.67 -18.54
N ILE A 280 3.52 22.42 -17.39
CA ILE A 280 2.96 21.10 -17.01
C ILE A 280 1.42 21.11 -17.03
N GLY A 281 0.80 22.30 -16.96
CA GLY A 281 -0.66 22.41 -16.89
C GLY A 281 -1.23 21.98 -15.53
N THR A 282 -2.50 22.33 -15.26
CA THR A 282 -3.20 21.83 -14.07
C THR A 282 -3.75 20.45 -14.35
N SER A 283 -3.35 19.46 -13.54
CA SER A 283 -3.97 18.14 -13.57
C SER A 283 -4.04 17.55 -12.17
N SER A 284 -5.24 17.26 -11.71
CA SER A 284 -5.49 16.49 -10.50
C SER A 284 -6.38 15.34 -10.88
N GLY A 285 -6.06 14.15 -10.40
CA GLY A 285 -6.77 12.95 -10.76
C GLY A 285 -6.57 11.87 -9.72
N ARG A 286 -7.53 10.96 -9.69
CA ARG A 286 -7.49 9.74 -8.91
C ARG A 286 -7.86 8.62 -9.85
N GLU A 287 -6.98 7.64 -9.93
CA GLU A 287 -7.26 6.38 -10.61
C GLU A 287 -7.26 5.27 -9.57
N SER A 288 -8.25 4.38 -9.63
CA SER A 288 -8.34 3.25 -8.73
C SER A 288 -8.33 1.95 -9.55
N LEU A 289 -7.39 1.07 -9.21
CA LEU A 289 -7.29 -0.25 -9.82
C LEU A 289 -8.02 -1.26 -8.94
N GLY A 290 -9.33 -1.39 -9.18
CA GLY A 290 -10.21 -2.37 -8.55
C GLY A 290 -10.48 -3.61 -9.42
N TYR A 291 -11.39 -4.47 -8.96
CA TYR A 291 -11.76 -5.69 -9.72
C TYR A 291 -12.41 -5.40 -11.08
N GLY A 292 -13.19 -4.32 -11.19
CA GLY A 292 -13.80 -3.90 -12.46
C GLY A 292 -12.72 -3.60 -13.50
N GLU A 293 -11.74 -2.78 -13.12
CA GLU A 293 -10.64 -2.36 -13.98
C GLU A 293 -9.70 -3.53 -14.34
N LEU A 294 -9.37 -4.39 -13.37
CA LEU A 294 -8.62 -5.63 -13.64
C LEU A 294 -9.33 -6.54 -14.65
N GLY A 295 -10.66 -6.60 -14.61
CA GLY A 295 -11.46 -7.33 -15.57
C GLY A 295 -11.40 -6.72 -16.97
N HIS A 296 -11.36 -5.40 -17.08
CA HIS A 296 -11.19 -4.68 -18.35
C HIS A 296 -9.78 -4.82 -18.94
N LEU A 297 -8.74 -4.66 -18.12
CA LEU A 297 -7.34 -4.69 -18.54
C LEU A 297 -6.85 -6.10 -18.89
N GLY A 298 -7.20 -7.10 -18.07
CA GLY A 298 -6.67 -8.47 -18.17
C GLY A 298 -7.68 -9.52 -18.63
N GLY A 299 -8.94 -9.12 -18.85
CA GLY A 299 -10.04 -10.04 -19.12
C GLY A 299 -10.46 -10.87 -17.88
N GLY A 300 -11.49 -11.69 -18.04
CA GLY A 300 -12.07 -12.49 -16.94
C GLY A 300 -11.10 -13.50 -16.30
N TRP A 301 -10.06 -13.93 -17.01
CA TRP A 301 -9.07 -14.88 -16.48
C TRP A 301 -8.09 -14.23 -15.48
N VAL A 302 -7.73 -12.97 -15.68
CA VAL A 302 -6.89 -12.24 -14.71
C VAL A 302 -7.69 -12.01 -13.44
N LEU A 303 -8.93 -11.53 -13.56
CA LEU A 303 -9.83 -11.37 -12.41
C LEU A 303 -10.03 -12.69 -11.66
N PHE A 304 -10.28 -13.79 -12.37
CA PHE A 304 -10.40 -15.12 -11.77
C PHE A 304 -9.12 -15.53 -11.02
N GLY A 305 -7.95 -15.36 -11.63
CA GLY A 305 -6.66 -15.68 -11.02
C GLY A 305 -6.40 -14.86 -9.74
N VAL A 306 -6.74 -13.57 -9.76
CA VAL A 306 -6.62 -12.68 -8.59
C VAL A 306 -7.54 -13.13 -7.45
N ILE A 307 -8.81 -13.44 -7.73
CA ILE A 307 -9.78 -13.91 -6.72
C ILE A 307 -9.34 -15.25 -6.13
N VAL A 308 -8.98 -16.22 -6.99
CA VAL A 308 -8.49 -17.54 -6.55
C VAL A 308 -7.22 -17.39 -5.72
N GLY A 309 -6.30 -16.52 -6.14
CA GLY A 309 -5.10 -16.20 -5.39
C GLY A 309 -5.40 -15.64 -4.00
N GLY A 310 -6.36 -14.71 -3.90
CA GLY A 310 -6.84 -14.15 -2.63
C GLY A 310 -7.39 -15.23 -1.68
N VAL A 311 -8.23 -16.14 -2.20
CA VAL A 311 -8.79 -17.28 -1.44
C VAL A 311 -7.68 -18.22 -0.95
N VAL A 312 -6.75 -18.60 -1.82
CA VAL A 312 -5.61 -19.47 -1.46
C VAL A 312 -4.75 -18.80 -0.38
N GLY A 313 -4.49 -17.50 -0.52
CA GLY A 313 -3.80 -16.71 0.49
C GLY A 313 -4.48 -16.77 1.86
N ALA A 314 -5.80 -16.52 1.90
CA ALA A 314 -6.59 -16.59 3.13
C ALA A 314 -6.55 -18.00 3.76
N LEU A 315 -6.73 -19.06 2.97
CA LEU A 315 -6.67 -20.44 3.44
C LEU A 315 -5.28 -20.82 3.96
N LEU A 316 -4.20 -20.31 3.37
CA LEU A 316 -2.84 -20.50 3.88
C LEU A 316 -2.66 -19.85 5.26
N VAL A 317 -3.23 -18.66 5.50
CA VAL A 317 -3.23 -18.03 6.83
C VAL A 317 -3.98 -18.91 7.83
N GLY A 318 -5.20 -19.34 7.50
CA GLY A 318 -5.99 -20.23 8.35
C GLY A 318 -5.28 -21.56 8.63
N PHE A 319 -4.64 -22.16 7.63
CA PHE A 319 -3.88 -23.40 7.76
C PHE A 319 -2.71 -23.26 8.73
N LEU A 320 -1.93 -22.18 8.61
CA LEU A 320 -0.77 -21.92 9.46
C LEU A 320 -1.19 -21.62 10.90
N ALA A 321 -2.27 -20.85 11.10
CA ALA A 321 -2.84 -20.61 12.41
C ALA A 321 -3.29 -21.92 13.06
N VAL A 322 -4.09 -22.75 12.36
CA VAL A 322 -4.59 -24.02 12.90
C VAL A 322 -3.47 -25.02 13.21
N ARG A 323 -2.43 -25.09 12.36
CA ARG A 323 -1.33 -26.05 12.58
C ARG A 323 -0.36 -25.66 13.67
N ARG A 324 -0.22 -24.36 13.98
CA ARG A 324 0.84 -23.87 14.89
C ARG A 324 0.31 -23.35 16.21
N SER A 325 -0.99 -23.09 16.31
CA SER A 325 -1.66 -22.68 17.53
C SER A 325 -2.37 -23.86 18.20
N ALA A 326 -2.21 -24.00 19.50
CA ALA A 326 -2.79 -25.12 20.26
C ALA A 326 -4.28 -24.91 20.53
N GLU A 327 -4.68 -23.65 20.72
CA GLU A 327 -6.03 -23.28 21.13
C GLU A 327 -6.74 -22.39 20.12
N ARG A 328 -8.07 -22.41 20.14
CA ARG A 328 -8.90 -21.54 19.30
C ARG A 328 -8.71 -20.05 19.62
N ARG A 329 -8.42 -19.70 20.87
CA ARG A 329 -8.10 -18.32 21.28
C ARG A 329 -6.81 -17.83 20.65
N GLU A 330 -5.78 -18.68 20.63
CA GLU A 330 -4.49 -18.38 20.00
C GLU A 330 -4.62 -18.23 18.48
N GLN A 331 -5.48 -19.04 17.84
CA GLN A 331 -5.80 -18.91 16.40
C GLN A 331 -6.44 -17.55 16.06
N LEU A 332 -7.42 -17.09 16.87
CA LEU A 332 -8.07 -15.79 16.68
C LEU A 332 -7.11 -14.63 16.96
N LEU A 333 -6.24 -14.75 17.98
CA LEU A 333 -5.18 -13.78 18.22
C LEU A 333 -4.18 -13.71 17.05
N ALA A 334 -3.82 -14.85 16.47
CA ALA A 334 -2.94 -14.88 15.29
C ALA A 334 -3.60 -14.19 14.09
N ALA A 335 -4.92 -14.35 13.89
CA ALA A 335 -5.68 -13.64 12.88
C ALA A 335 -5.62 -12.12 13.10
N GLY A 336 -5.90 -11.66 14.32
CA GLY A 336 -5.82 -10.24 14.67
C GLY A 336 -4.42 -9.65 14.46
N PHE A 337 -3.37 -10.34 14.92
CA PHE A 337 -1.99 -9.91 14.67
C PHE A 337 -1.64 -9.90 13.18
N PHE A 338 -2.16 -10.84 12.40
CA PHE A 338 -1.94 -10.85 10.95
C PHE A 338 -2.56 -9.61 10.30
N VAL A 339 -3.82 -9.27 10.62
CA VAL A 339 -4.51 -8.10 10.06
C VAL A 339 -3.77 -6.81 10.41
N VAL A 340 -3.40 -6.62 11.67
CA VAL A 340 -2.63 -5.44 12.11
C VAL A 340 -1.28 -5.37 11.39
N SER A 341 -0.59 -6.50 11.26
CA SER A 341 0.72 -6.54 10.58
C SER A 341 0.58 -6.28 9.08
N LEU A 342 -0.49 -6.76 8.44
CA LEU A 342 -0.79 -6.48 7.03
C LEU A 342 -1.10 -5.00 6.82
N MET A 343 -1.89 -4.37 7.69
CA MET A 343 -2.16 -2.93 7.64
C MET A 343 -0.88 -2.10 7.68
N LEU A 344 -0.01 -2.37 8.67
CA LEU A 344 1.27 -1.68 8.77
C LEU A 344 2.14 -1.92 7.54
N LEU A 345 2.09 -3.11 6.95
CA LEU A 345 2.87 -3.45 5.77
C LEU A 345 2.35 -2.75 4.51
N VAL A 346 1.03 -2.71 4.30
CA VAL A 346 0.40 -2.04 3.15
C VAL A 346 0.63 -0.53 3.20
N LEU A 347 0.50 0.08 4.38
CA LEU A 347 0.83 1.49 4.60
C LEU A 347 2.30 1.79 4.27
N ALA A 348 3.22 0.91 4.67
CA ALA A 348 4.65 1.06 4.38
C ALA A 348 5.02 0.68 2.93
N ALA A 349 4.17 -0.08 2.23
CA ALA A 349 4.43 -0.55 0.87
C ALA A 349 4.15 0.52 -0.19
N GLY A 350 3.31 1.51 0.13
CA GLY A 350 2.94 2.61 -0.76
C GLY A 350 4.12 3.47 -1.20
N VAL A 351 3.88 4.22 -2.26
CA VAL A 351 4.82 5.17 -2.86
C VAL A 351 4.20 6.55 -2.75
N SER A 352 4.94 7.54 -2.30
CA SER A 352 4.51 8.93 -2.41
C SER A 352 5.63 9.80 -2.94
N ALA A 353 5.24 10.82 -3.70
CA ALA A 353 6.09 11.87 -4.18
C ALA A 353 5.43 13.21 -3.84
N THR A 354 6.23 14.17 -3.41
CA THR A 354 5.80 15.57 -3.30
C THR A 354 6.81 16.44 -4.00
N ALA A 355 6.35 17.48 -4.68
CA ALA A 355 7.22 18.49 -5.26
C ALA A 355 6.78 19.87 -4.77
N VAL A 356 7.74 20.76 -4.57
CA VAL A 356 7.51 22.15 -4.23
C VAL A 356 8.35 23.00 -5.17
N PHE A 357 7.67 23.78 -6.00
CA PHE A 357 8.29 24.74 -6.90
C PHE A 357 8.22 26.12 -6.29
N ARG A 358 9.31 26.86 -6.37
CA ARG A 358 9.42 28.26 -5.97
C ARG A 358 9.85 29.08 -7.17
N ASP A 359 9.19 30.21 -7.36
CA ASP A 359 9.61 31.19 -8.34
C ASP A 359 10.98 31.73 -7.94
N GLY A 360 11.98 31.54 -8.80
CA GLY A 360 13.32 32.04 -8.62
C GLY A 360 13.30 33.53 -8.95
N GLY A 361 13.21 34.37 -7.91
CA GLY A 361 13.26 35.81 -8.05
C GLY A 361 14.45 36.20 -8.93
N GLY A 362 14.15 36.85 -10.05
CA GLY A 362 15.16 37.43 -10.92
C GLY A 362 16.09 38.30 -10.09
N SER A 363 17.39 38.06 -10.25
CA SER A 363 18.44 38.90 -9.69
C SER A 363 18.44 40.25 -10.42
N ASP A 364 17.48 41.12 -10.10
CA ASP A 364 17.60 42.54 -10.39
C ASP A 364 18.32 43.20 -9.21
N GLY A 365 19.59 43.54 -9.44
CA GLY A 365 20.40 44.33 -8.53
C GLY A 365 19.76 45.70 -8.31
N GLY A 366 19.23 45.93 -7.11
CA GLY A 366 18.70 47.22 -6.68
C GLY A 366 19.13 47.51 -5.25
N TYR A 367 20.08 48.42 -5.10
CA TYR A 367 20.58 48.95 -3.84
C TYR A 367 19.45 49.49 -2.97
N GLY A 368 19.29 48.95 -1.76
CA GLY A 368 18.29 49.41 -0.79
C GLY A 368 18.73 49.09 0.63
N SER A 369 19.59 49.94 1.19
CA SER A 369 19.95 49.94 2.60
C SER A 369 18.74 50.31 3.47
N GLY A 370 18.46 49.54 4.51
CA GLY A 370 17.49 49.93 5.53
C GLY A 370 17.35 48.89 6.64
N SER A 371 18.07 49.11 7.74
CA SER A 371 18.04 48.33 8.98
C SER A 371 16.64 48.13 9.55
N GLY A 372 16.41 46.95 10.15
CA GLY A 372 15.23 46.67 10.96
C GLY A 372 15.33 45.31 11.63
N ASP A 373 15.87 45.28 12.85
CA ASP A 373 15.96 44.12 13.72
C ASP A 373 14.58 43.66 14.22
N GLY A 374 14.32 42.36 14.29
CA GLY A 374 13.05 41.85 14.85
C GLY A 374 12.91 40.33 14.84
N TYR A 375 13.32 39.71 15.94
CA TYR A 375 13.13 38.29 16.28
C TYR A 375 11.65 37.95 16.48
N GLY A 376 11.17 36.80 15.95
CA GLY A 376 9.81 36.33 16.23
C GLY A 376 9.43 35.02 15.54
N SER A 377 9.78 33.90 16.18
CA SER A 377 9.25 32.56 15.89
C SER A 377 7.76 32.45 16.25
N GLY A 378 6.93 31.93 15.34
CA GLY A 378 5.54 31.57 15.66
C GLY A 378 4.79 30.93 14.49
N PHE A 379 4.47 29.64 14.63
CA PHE A 379 3.56 28.91 13.75
C PHE A 379 2.18 29.59 13.71
N GLY A 380 1.66 29.87 12.52
CA GLY A 380 0.29 30.36 12.31
C GLY A 380 -0.05 30.43 10.82
N GLY A 381 -0.77 29.45 10.31
CA GLY A 381 -1.30 29.45 8.94
C GLY A 381 -2.57 30.29 8.83
N GLY A 382 -2.65 31.12 7.79
CA GLY A 382 -3.86 31.89 7.48
C GLY A 382 -3.61 33.09 6.58
N TYR A 383 -3.74 32.85 5.27
CA TYR A 383 -4.12 33.76 4.17
C TYR A 383 -4.01 35.28 4.37
N GLY A 384 -3.04 35.87 3.65
CA GLY A 384 -2.98 37.28 3.28
C GLY A 384 -2.01 37.42 2.11
N GLY A 385 -2.50 37.93 0.97
CA GLY A 385 -1.72 38.09 -0.24
C GLY A 385 -0.52 39.01 -0.04
N ALA A 386 0.68 38.43 -0.11
CA ALA A 386 1.90 39.14 -0.38
C ALA A 386 2.33 38.76 -1.80
N TYR A 387 2.80 39.74 -2.59
CA TYR A 387 3.61 39.50 -3.79
C TYR A 387 4.96 38.89 -3.38
N GLY A 388 4.92 37.69 -2.83
CA GLY A 388 6.05 36.84 -2.47
C GLY A 388 5.93 35.54 -3.26
N GLY A 389 7.05 35.09 -3.84
CA GLY A 389 7.12 34.11 -4.92
C GLY A 389 6.08 32.98 -4.85
N HIS A 390 5.47 32.69 -6.01
CA HIS A 390 4.49 31.62 -6.14
C HIS A 390 5.13 30.28 -5.73
N VAL A 391 4.68 29.73 -4.59
CA VAL A 391 5.02 28.38 -4.17
C VAL A 391 3.94 27.43 -4.69
N ALA A 392 4.29 26.61 -5.66
CA ALA A 392 3.38 25.63 -6.26
C ALA A 392 3.76 24.22 -5.77
N GLY A 393 2.85 23.54 -5.07
CA GLY A 393 3.08 22.18 -4.56
C GLY A 393 2.41 21.12 -5.45
N ALA A 394 3.16 20.09 -5.85
CA ALA A 394 2.62 18.88 -6.44
C ALA A 394 2.68 17.71 -5.45
N HIS A 395 1.73 16.79 -5.57
CA HIS A 395 1.70 15.57 -4.77
C HIS A 395 1.24 14.41 -5.63
N GLY A 396 1.85 13.25 -5.44
CA GLY A 396 1.39 11.97 -5.99
C GLY A 396 1.52 10.89 -4.93
N GLU A 397 0.53 10.02 -4.83
CA GLU A 397 0.55 8.86 -3.93
C GLU A 397 0.01 7.62 -4.66
N LEU A 398 0.63 6.49 -4.43
CA LEU A 398 0.20 5.17 -4.87
C LEU A 398 0.17 4.24 -3.66
N GLY A 399 -1.01 3.72 -3.35
CA GLY A 399 -1.23 2.87 -2.19
C GLY A 399 -2.49 2.03 -2.33
N ALA A 400 -2.75 1.13 -1.39
CA ALA A 400 -4.05 0.47 -1.31
C ALA A 400 -4.90 1.16 -0.23
N SER A 401 -6.21 1.26 -0.47
CA SER A 401 -7.10 1.92 0.47
C SER A 401 -7.13 1.24 1.85
N GLY A 402 -6.85 2.01 2.90
CA GLY A 402 -6.72 1.48 4.26
C GLY A 402 -8.04 0.93 4.83
N ALA A 403 -9.16 1.58 4.54
CA ALA A 403 -10.48 1.20 5.07
C ALA A 403 -10.95 -0.13 4.45
N GLU A 404 -10.93 -0.23 3.11
CA GLU A 404 -11.27 -1.48 2.42
C GLU A 404 -10.30 -2.59 2.77
N THR A 405 -8.98 -2.31 2.82
CA THR A 405 -8.00 -3.35 3.17
C THR A 405 -8.25 -3.89 4.58
N LEU A 406 -8.61 -3.04 5.56
CA LEU A 406 -8.95 -3.49 6.91
C LEU A 406 -10.20 -4.37 6.92
N LEU A 407 -11.27 -3.92 6.26
CA LEU A 407 -12.54 -4.65 6.18
C LEU A 407 -12.32 -6.04 5.56
N PHE A 408 -11.70 -6.10 4.39
CA PHE A 408 -11.50 -7.36 3.69
C PHE A 408 -10.47 -8.25 4.40
N ALA A 409 -9.40 -7.68 4.97
CA ALA A 409 -8.45 -8.47 5.76
C ALA A 409 -9.13 -9.12 6.97
N LEU A 410 -10.04 -8.42 7.67
CA LEU A 410 -10.83 -9.01 8.75
C LEU A 410 -11.70 -10.16 8.25
N VAL A 411 -12.46 -9.95 7.18
CA VAL A 411 -13.37 -10.96 6.61
C VAL A 411 -12.59 -12.22 6.17
N TRP A 412 -11.56 -12.05 5.36
CA TRP A 412 -10.79 -13.17 4.80
C TRP A 412 -10.01 -13.95 5.86
N THR A 413 -9.35 -13.25 6.79
CA THR A 413 -8.49 -13.92 7.78
C THR A 413 -9.31 -14.65 8.85
N PHE A 414 -10.31 -13.99 9.43
CA PHE A 414 -11.17 -14.63 10.44
C PHE A 414 -12.04 -15.71 9.80
N GLY A 415 -12.57 -15.46 8.60
CA GLY A 415 -13.30 -16.48 7.82
C GLY A 415 -12.45 -17.73 7.59
N ALA A 416 -11.21 -17.58 7.11
CA ALA A 416 -10.32 -18.70 6.89
C ALA A 416 -9.97 -19.46 8.18
N VAL A 417 -9.69 -18.75 9.27
CA VAL A 417 -9.39 -19.37 10.59
C VAL A 417 -10.58 -20.16 11.12
N LEU A 418 -11.80 -19.72 10.85
CA LEU A 418 -13.04 -20.42 11.25
C LEU A 418 -13.34 -21.64 10.36
N VAL A 419 -13.10 -21.54 9.05
CA VAL A 419 -13.44 -22.57 8.06
C VAL A 419 -12.37 -23.68 8.02
N MET A 420 -11.09 -23.34 8.17
CA MET A 420 -9.97 -24.28 7.97
C MET A 420 -10.03 -25.56 8.82
N PRO A 421 -10.42 -25.53 10.12
CA PRO A 421 -10.58 -26.75 10.91
C PRO A 421 -11.59 -27.74 10.32
N TYR A 422 -12.65 -27.25 9.68
CA TYR A 422 -13.66 -28.10 9.02
C TYR A 422 -13.13 -28.69 7.72
N LEU A 423 -12.42 -27.89 6.91
CA LEU A 423 -11.78 -28.38 5.69
C LEU A 423 -10.77 -29.50 5.99
N LEU A 424 -9.93 -29.32 7.02
CA LEU A 424 -8.97 -30.34 7.45
C LEU A 424 -9.63 -31.64 7.92
N ARG A 425 -10.82 -31.55 8.56
CA ARG A 425 -11.61 -32.73 8.96
C ARG A 425 -12.22 -33.45 7.76
N MET A 426 -12.66 -32.72 6.73
CA MET A 426 -13.19 -33.31 5.50
C MET A 426 -12.09 -34.05 4.73
N VAL A 427 -10.92 -33.43 4.58
CA VAL A 427 -9.76 -34.03 3.90
C VAL A 427 -9.19 -35.21 4.70
N GLY A 428 -9.17 -35.12 6.04
CA GLY A 428 -8.72 -36.20 6.92
C GLY A 428 -9.65 -37.41 6.98
N ARG A 429 -10.91 -37.30 6.55
CA ARG A 429 -11.88 -38.41 6.49
C ARG A 429 -11.74 -39.30 5.24
N GLY A 430 -10.91 -38.92 4.27
CA GLY A 430 -10.68 -39.69 3.04
C GLY A 430 -9.76 -40.91 3.17
N GLY A 431 -9.23 -41.18 4.37
CA GLY A 431 -8.33 -42.32 4.63
C GLY A 431 -8.97 -43.39 5.52
N GLY A 432 -10.00 -44.07 5.03
CA GLY A 432 -10.56 -45.31 5.59
C GLY A 432 -11.27 -45.19 6.95
N PRO A 433 -12.41 -45.89 7.16
CA PRO A 433 -13.04 -45.92 8.49
C PRO A 433 -12.14 -46.71 9.45
N ALA A 434 -11.55 -46.01 10.42
CA ALA A 434 -11.16 -46.66 11.65
C ALA A 434 -12.44 -47.17 12.32
N THR A 435 -12.59 -48.49 12.37
CA THR A 435 -13.62 -49.20 13.14
C THR A 435 -13.76 -48.58 14.53
N PRO A 436 -14.97 -48.22 14.98
CA PRO A 436 -15.17 -47.74 16.33
C PRO A 436 -14.73 -48.84 17.31
N ALA A 437 -13.83 -48.50 18.23
CA ALA A 437 -13.59 -49.33 19.40
C ALA A 437 -14.92 -49.47 20.15
N VAL A 438 -15.42 -50.70 20.21
CA VAL A 438 -16.60 -51.12 20.96
C VAL A 438 -16.41 -50.71 22.44
N PRO A 439 -17.37 -50.00 23.06
CA PRO A 439 -17.31 -49.75 24.50
C PRO A 439 -17.58 -51.07 25.25
N PRO A 440 -16.85 -51.39 26.33
CA PRO A 440 -17.18 -52.55 27.14
C PRO A 440 -18.52 -52.33 27.84
N ALA A 441 -19.47 -53.23 27.61
CA ALA A 441 -20.77 -53.25 28.28
C ALA A 441 -20.61 -53.62 29.78
N PRO A 442 -21.51 -53.16 30.67
CA PRO A 442 -21.47 -53.45 32.10
C PRO A 442 -22.25 -54.74 32.47
N TYR A 443 -21.72 -55.45 33.47
CA TYR A 443 -22.36 -56.42 34.38
C TYR A 443 -22.71 -57.86 33.90
N ALA A 444 -22.06 -58.86 34.52
CA ALA A 444 -22.71 -60.08 35.03
C ALA A 444 -21.85 -60.80 36.10
N ALA A 445 -22.33 -60.69 37.35
CA ALA A 445 -22.25 -61.58 38.53
C ALA A 445 -20.96 -62.36 38.92
N PRO A 446 -20.48 -62.22 40.18
CA PRO A 446 -19.54 -63.15 40.81
C PRO A 446 -20.26 -64.29 41.56
N ALA A 447 -19.65 -65.47 41.60
CA ALA A 447 -20.12 -66.63 42.36
C ALA A 447 -19.79 -66.50 43.87
N VAL A 448 -20.63 -67.15 44.67
CA VAL A 448 -20.79 -67.09 46.13
C VAL A 448 -19.68 -67.82 46.93
N SER A 449 -19.26 -67.16 48.03
CA SER A 449 -18.75 -67.51 49.40
C SER A 449 -18.57 -69.00 49.85
N PRO A 450 -17.93 -69.35 51.02
CA PRO A 450 -17.77 -68.54 52.25
C PRO A 450 -16.53 -68.76 53.17
N ALA A 451 -16.30 -67.82 54.11
CA ALA A 451 -15.95 -68.00 55.53
C ALA A 451 -15.70 -66.60 56.16
N ALA A 452 -16.60 -66.12 57.03
CA ALA A 452 -16.43 -66.00 58.49
C ALA A 452 -15.32 -64.99 58.92
N ALA A 453 -15.51 -64.03 59.82
CA ALA A 453 -16.63 -63.56 60.63
C ALA A 453 -16.19 -62.27 61.38
N TYR A 454 -17.17 -61.45 61.84
CA TYR A 454 -17.10 -60.37 62.87
C TYR A 454 -16.13 -59.20 62.61
N ASP A 455 -16.28 -57.97 63.09
CA ASP A 455 -17.33 -57.16 63.70
C ASP A 455 -16.85 -55.70 63.58
N THR A 456 -17.75 -54.75 63.80
CA THR A 456 -17.59 -53.28 63.69
C THR A 456 -16.66 -52.62 64.77
N PRO A 457 -16.65 -51.27 64.98
CA PRO A 457 -15.70 -50.30 64.41
C PRO A 457 -14.93 -49.48 65.49
N ALA A 458 -14.18 -48.47 65.03
CA ALA A 458 -14.02 -47.14 65.64
C ALA A 458 -12.69 -46.72 66.33
N VAL A 459 -12.50 -45.39 66.19
CA VAL A 459 -11.82 -44.41 67.07
C VAL A 459 -10.40 -43.98 66.69
N ALA A 460 -10.31 -42.65 66.57
CA ALA A 460 -9.15 -41.77 66.39
C ALA A 460 -8.12 -41.89 67.53
N TYR A 461 -6.91 -41.32 67.38
CA TYR A 461 -6.33 -40.33 68.30
C TYR A 461 -5.03 -39.72 67.73
N ASP A 462 -4.95 -38.41 67.96
CA ASP A 462 -3.84 -37.46 68.08
C ASP A 462 -2.36 -37.86 67.83
N THR A 463 -1.70 -36.98 67.09
CA THR A 463 -0.26 -36.65 67.13
C THR A 463 0.20 -36.16 68.52
N PRO A 464 1.48 -36.32 68.91
CA PRO A 464 2.36 -35.13 68.83
C PRO A 464 3.86 -35.39 68.53
N VAL A 465 4.50 -34.29 68.12
CA VAL A 465 5.89 -34.01 67.73
C VAL A 465 6.91 -34.14 68.87
N ALA A 466 8.16 -34.54 68.56
CA ALA A 466 9.37 -34.32 69.40
C ALA A 466 10.67 -34.37 68.52
N PRO A 467 11.87 -33.90 68.97
CA PRO A 467 12.67 -32.83 68.33
C PRO A 467 14.09 -33.28 67.82
N PRO A 468 14.95 -32.37 67.28
CA PRO A 468 16.18 -32.74 66.56
C PRO A 468 17.42 -32.86 67.47
N VAL A 469 18.41 -33.66 67.05
CA VAL A 469 19.69 -33.86 67.75
C VAL A 469 20.86 -33.24 66.94
N PRO A 470 21.87 -32.62 67.59
CA PRO A 470 22.91 -31.80 66.94
C PRO A 470 24.25 -32.53 66.66
N ALA A 471 25.08 -31.87 65.86
CA ALA A 471 26.40 -32.27 65.37
C ALA A 471 27.55 -32.15 66.39
N THR A 472 28.60 -32.97 66.25
CA THR A 472 30.00 -32.74 66.71
C THR A 472 30.99 -33.77 66.09
N PRO A 473 32.35 -33.65 66.19
CA PRO A 473 33.20 -33.39 65.01
C PRO A 473 34.42 -34.34 64.81
N THR A 474 35.14 -34.06 63.72
CA THR A 474 36.48 -34.44 63.20
C THR A 474 37.56 -35.05 64.12
N ALA A 475 38.28 -36.08 63.62
CA ALA A 475 39.73 -36.37 63.78
C ALA A 475 40.18 -37.54 62.81
N PRO A 476 41.47 -37.89 62.62
CA PRO A 476 42.38 -37.37 61.56
C PRO A 476 43.05 -38.44 60.65
N ASP A 477 43.85 -37.94 59.69
CA ASP A 477 44.71 -38.57 58.68
C ASP A 477 45.50 -39.84 59.05
N LEU A 478 45.69 -40.76 58.08
CA LEU A 478 46.92 -41.53 57.77
C LEU A 478 46.80 -42.22 56.36
N PRO A 479 47.92 -42.65 55.70
CA PRO A 479 48.23 -42.26 54.32
C PRO A 479 48.14 -43.35 53.22
N ALA A 480 48.46 -42.90 52.01
CA ALA A 480 48.39 -43.55 50.69
C ALA A 480 49.03 -44.95 50.53
N LEU A 481 48.33 -45.80 49.78
CA LEU A 481 48.92 -46.92 49.01
C LEU A 481 48.40 -46.85 47.56
N VAL A 482 49.33 -46.98 46.62
CA VAL A 482 49.21 -46.85 45.15
C VAL A 482 48.80 -48.22 44.54
N PRO A 483 48.19 -48.28 43.34
CA PRO A 483 47.14 -49.23 43.00
C PRO A 483 47.65 -50.52 42.35
N ASP A 484 46.83 -51.59 42.39
CA ASP A 484 46.94 -52.67 41.41
C ASP A 484 45.55 -53.18 40.96
N VAL A 485 45.58 -53.69 39.74
CA VAL A 485 44.53 -53.78 38.75
C VAL A 485 43.54 -54.93 39.01
N THR A 486 42.24 -54.67 38.86
CA THR A 486 41.24 -55.72 38.61
C THR A 486 40.19 -55.20 37.61
N PRO A 487 39.89 -55.92 36.51
CA PRO A 487 38.98 -55.46 35.46
C PRO A 487 37.50 -55.44 35.91
N PRO A 488 36.64 -54.61 35.28
CA PRO A 488 35.33 -54.28 35.83
C PRO A 488 34.29 -55.38 35.59
N ALA A 489 33.49 -55.68 36.63
CA ALA A 489 32.19 -56.30 36.47
C ALA A 489 31.19 -55.26 35.89
N PRO A 490 30.27 -55.65 34.98
CA PRO A 490 29.43 -54.72 34.25
C PRO A 490 28.37 -54.07 35.16
N ALA A 491 28.36 -52.73 35.19
CA ALA A 491 27.26 -51.97 35.77
C ALA A 491 25.98 -52.16 34.92
N PRO A 492 24.78 -52.17 35.52
CA PRO A 492 23.53 -52.19 34.78
C PRO A 492 23.43 -50.96 33.87
N VAL A 493 23.27 -51.20 32.58
CA VAL A 493 23.05 -50.18 31.55
C VAL A 493 21.71 -49.49 31.85
N LEU A 494 21.76 -48.28 32.41
CA LEU A 494 20.63 -47.35 32.33
C LEU A 494 20.42 -47.01 30.84
N PRO A 495 19.19 -47.07 30.32
CA PRO A 495 18.93 -46.66 28.94
C PRO A 495 19.40 -45.23 28.73
N LEU A 496 20.37 -45.06 27.83
CA LEU A 496 20.82 -43.78 27.33
C LEU A 496 19.58 -43.01 26.81
N ALA A 497 19.27 -41.87 27.42
CA ALA A 497 18.34 -40.93 26.82
C ALA A 497 18.89 -40.56 25.43
N PRO A 498 18.10 -40.70 24.34
CA PRO A 498 18.60 -40.39 23.01
C PRO A 498 19.05 -38.93 22.94
N SER A 499 20.29 -38.76 22.50
CA SER A 499 20.88 -37.46 22.21
C SER A 499 20.02 -36.74 21.18
N GLU A 500 19.51 -35.55 21.51
CA GLU A 500 18.77 -34.71 20.57
C GLU A 500 19.73 -34.22 19.46
N GLU A 501 19.75 -34.95 18.35
CA GLU A 501 20.24 -34.45 17.07
C GLU A 501 19.44 -33.20 16.66
N PRO A 502 20.07 -32.15 16.10
CA PRO A 502 19.37 -30.96 15.67
C PRO A 502 18.34 -31.33 14.58
N ALA A 503 17.06 -31.20 14.94
CA ALA A 503 15.93 -31.53 14.09
C ALA A 503 16.06 -30.90 12.69
N ARG A 504 16.30 -31.73 11.67
CA ARG A 504 16.09 -31.33 10.27
C ARG A 504 14.64 -30.85 10.11
N PRO A 505 14.39 -29.74 9.40
CA PRO A 505 13.04 -29.25 9.20
C PRO A 505 12.19 -30.33 8.50
N PRO A 506 10.92 -30.52 8.91
CA PRO A 506 10.09 -31.59 8.38
C PRO A 506 9.79 -31.34 6.90
N ARG A 507 10.32 -32.22 6.03
CA ARG A 507 10.06 -32.31 4.58
C ARG A 507 8.57 -32.27 4.20
N ARG A 508 7.66 -32.52 5.14
CA ARG A 508 6.21 -32.44 4.95
C ARG A 508 5.69 -31.01 4.83
N VAL A 509 6.28 -30.02 5.52
CA VAL A 509 5.87 -28.60 5.39
C VAL A 509 6.28 -28.05 4.03
N LEU A 510 7.48 -28.40 3.56
CA LEU A 510 7.97 -28.03 2.24
C LEU A 510 7.11 -28.63 1.12
N LYS A 511 6.59 -29.86 1.28
CA LYS A 511 5.61 -30.45 0.35
C LYS A 511 4.31 -29.66 0.26
N TRP A 512 3.75 -29.20 1.38
CA TRP A 512 2.49 -28.43 1.36
C TRP A 512 2.68 -26.99 0.85
N VAL A 513 3.84 -26.37 1.11
CA VAL A 513 4.23 -25.09 0.48
C VAL A 513 4.43 -25.27 -1.02
N ALA A 514 5.04 -26.37 -1.46
CA ALA A 514 5.19 -26.68 -2.89
C ALA A 514 3.85 -26.98 -3.58
N ILE A 515 2.90 -27.64 -2.89
CA ILE A 515 1.54 -27.89 -3.41
C ILE A 515 0.74 -26.59 -3.47
N GLY A 516 0.83 -25.72 -2.46
CA GLY A 516 0.21 -24.40 -2.47
C GLY A 516 0.80 -23.51 -3.56
N LEU A 517 2.13 -23.49 -3.70
CA LEU A 517 2.85 -22.80 -4.78
C LEU A 517 2.47 -23.36 -6.16
N ALA A 518 2.34 -24.68 -6.31
CA ALA A 518 1.90 -25.31 -7.56
C ALA A 518 0.44 -24.98 -7.89
N ALA A 519 -0.48 -24.99 -6.91
CA ALA A 519 -1.87 -24.60 -7.13
C ALA A 519 -2.01 -23.11 -7.46
N PHE A 520 -1.20 -22.25 -6.82
CA PHE A 520 -1.15 -20.82 -7.05
C PHE A 520 -0.50 -20.48 -8.40
N LEU A 521 0.55 -21.20 -8.81
CA LEU A 521 1.18 -21.12 -10.13
C LEU A 521 0.36 -21.79 -11.24
N VAL A 522 -0.51 -22.76 -10.95
CA VAL A 522 -1.46 -23.30 -11.93
C VAL A 522 -2.65 -22.34 -12.09
N GLY A 523 -3.08 -21.67 -11.02
CA GLY A 523 -4.08 -20.59 -11.10
C GLY A 523 -3.58 -19.34 -11.83
N GLY A 524 -2.32 -18.93 -11.63
CA GLY A 524 -1.71 -17.78 -12.33
C GLY A 524 -1.07 -18.14 -13.68
N GLY A 525 -0.50 -19.35 -13.81
CA GLY A 525 0.16 -19.84 -15.02
C GLY A 525 -0.80 -20.36 -16.08
N ALA A 526 -2.01 -20.79 -15.72
CA ALA A 526 -3.06 -21.06 -16.71
C ALA A 526 -3.52 -19.78 -17.42
N THR A 527 -3.48 -18.62 -16.74
CA THR A 527 -3.83 -17.32 -17.31
C THR A 527 -2.76 -16.80 -18.27
N ALA A 528 -1.47 -16.91 -17.89
CA ALA A 528 -0.35 -16.61 -18.80
C ALA A 528 -0.24 -17.62 -19.97
N GLY A 529 -0.48 -18.90 -19.71
CA GLY A 529 -0.47 -19.96 -20.73
C GLY A 529 -1.64 -19.85 -21.72
N ALA A 530 -2.82 -19.43 -21.27
CA ALA A 530 -3.97 -19.23 -22.16
C ALA A 530 -3.81 -17.98 -23.05
N LEU A 531 -3.14 -16.93 -22.57
CA LEU A 531 -2.77 -15.76 -23.40
C LEU A 531 -1.66 -16.12 -24.40
N TYR A 532 -0.67 -16.94 -24.00
CA TYR A 532 0.38 -17.43 -24.90
C TYR A 532 -0.14 -18.38 -25.99
N VAL A 533 -1.09 -19.26 -25.66
CA VAL A 533 -1.71 -20.20 -26.61
C VAL A 533 -2.72 -19.51 -27.52
N LYS A 534 -3.34 -18.40 -27.08
CA LYS A 534 -4.25 -17.61 -27.92
C LYS A 534 -3.52 -16.79 -28.99
N ASP A 535 -2.26 -16.40 -28.77
CA ASP A 535 -1.45 -15.65 -29.75
C ASP A 535 -0.56 -16.53 -30.67
N HIS A 536 -0.44 -17.84 -30.41
CA HIS A 536 0.33 -18.78 -31.28
C HIS A 536 -0.51 -19.88 -31.93
N GLY A 537 -1.84 -19.83 -31.82
CA GLY A 537 -2.77 -20.79 -32.44
C GLY A 537 -3.18 -20.45 -33.87
N GLY A 538 -2.23 -20.08 -34.74
CA GLY A 538 -2.50 -19.74 -36.14
C GLY A 538 -2.35 -20.92 -37.10
N SER A 539 -3.47 -21.34 -37.69
CA SER A 539 -3.61 -22.13 -38.92
C SER A 539 -3.18 -23.62 -38.90
N SER A 540 -4.17 -24.51 -38.88
CA SER A 540 -4.04 -25.85 -39.44
C SER A 540 -5.05 -26.01 -40.58
N HIS A 541 -4.56 -26.03 -41.82
CA HIS A 541 -5.27 -26.67 -42.92
C HIS A 541 -4.97 -28.18 -42.84
N ARG A 542 -5.93 -28.97 -42.35
CA ARG A 542 -6.17 -30.32 -42.87
C ARG A 542 -7.61 -30.77 -42.58
N ALA A 543 -8.33 -30.98 -43.67
CA ALA A 543 -9.67 -31.53 -43.73
C ALA A 543 -9.73 -33.02 -43.35
N ASP A 544 -10.79 -33.34 -42.62
CA ASP A 544 -11.74 -34.45 -42.75
C ASP A 544 -11.37 -35.90 -42.36
N ARG A 545 -12.07 -36.38 -41.33
CA ARG A 545 -12.74 -37.69 -41.33
C ARG A 545 -14.08 -37.59 -40.56
N ALA A 546 -15.16 -37.94 -41.26
CA ALA A 546 -16.56 -37.83 -40.85
C ALA A 546 -17.04 -39.00 -39.96
N ASP A 547 -18.13 -38.77 -39.19
CA ASP A 547 -19.34 -39.63 -39.23
C ASP A 547 -20.61 -38.96 -38.62
N LYS A 548 -21.62 -38.76 -39.50
CA LYS A 548 -23.12 -38.80 -39.41
C LYS A 548 -23.93 -38.06 -38.31
N PRO A 549 -25.09 -37.45 -38.70
CA PRO A 549 -26.32 -38.22 -39.00
C PRO A 549 -27.09 -37.83 -40.30
N SER A 550 -27.93 -38.78 -40.77
CA SER A 550 -28.90 -38.74 -41.90
C SER A 550 -30.01 -37.69 -41.71
N GLY A 551 -30.80 -37.19 -42.68
CA GLY A 551 -31.01 -37.27 -44.14
C GLY A 551 -31.75 -35.96 -44.54
N ALA A 552 -32.14 -35.60 -45.75
CA ALA A 552 -32.57 -36.30 -46.96
C ALA A 552 -32.68 -35.27 -48.12
N THR A 553 -32.36 -35.69 -49.36
CA THR A 553 -33.01 -35.36 -50.68
C THR A 553 -33.21 -33.85 -51.03
N THR A 554 -32.83 -33.24 -52.16
CA THR A 554 -32.45 -33.56 -53.57
C THR A 554 -32.15 -32.16 -54.17
N GLY A 555 -31.09 -31.89 -54.92
CA GLY A 555 -30.90 -32.27 -56.32
C GLY A 555 -29.96 -31.24 -56.98
N ALA A 556 -28.92 -31.74 -57.64
CA ALA A 556 -27.91 -31.01 -58.41
C ALA A 556 -28.41 -30.74 -59.86
N PRO A 557 -27.62 -30.24 -60.83
CA PRO A 557 -26.20 -29.82 -60.79
C PRO A 557 -25.87 -28.48 -61.48
N GLY A 558 -24.62 -28.01 -61.28
CA GLY A 558 -23.99 -26.83 -61.92
C GLY A 558 -23.61 -27.05 -63.40
N PRO A 559 -22.44 -26.60 -63.93
CA PRO A 559 -21.35 -25.79 -63.38
C PRO A 559 -21.03 -24.54 -64.24
N GLY A 560 -20.29 -23.54 -63.74
CA GLY A 560 -18.86 -23.44 -64.08
C GLY A 560 -18.53 -22.08 -64.76
N PRO A 561 -17.27 -21.60 -64.68
CA PRO A 561 -16.94 -20.18 -64.58
C PRO A 561 -16.24 -19.61 -65.83
N SER A 562 -16.00 -18.29 -65.88
CA SER A 562 -14.72 -17.65 -66.28
C SER A 562 -14.89 -16.26 -66.94
N VAL A 563 -14.37 -15.23 -66.25
CA VAL A 563 -13.41 -14.20 -66.72
C VAL A 563 -13.80 -13.19 -67.83
N ALA A 564 -13.68 -11.91 -67.42
CA ALA A 564 -13.17 -10.72 -68.13
C ALA A 564 -14.06 -9.86 -69.07
N ALA A 565 -13.83 -8.55 -68.85
CA ALA A 565 -13.81 -7.43 -69.80
C ALA A 565 -15.10 -6.59 -70.01
N SER A 566 -15.03 -5.36 -69.46
CA SER A 566 -15.52 -4.09 -70.06
C SER A 566 -15.12 -3.95 -71.55
N PRO A 567 -15.65 -3.03 -72.38
CA PRO A 567 -16.27 -1.72 -72.03
C PRO A 567 -17.46 -1.21 -72.89
N THR A 568 -18.11 -0.16 -72.37
CA THR A 568 -18.59 1.09 -73.00
C THR A 568 -19.24 1.10 -74.39
N ALA A 569 -20.50 1.57 -74.48
CA ALA A 569 -20.96 2.60 -75.44
C ALA A 569 -22.42 3.08 -75.17
N THR A 570 -22.53 4.26 -74.55
CA THR A 570 -23.13 5.53 -75.04
C THR A 570 -24.41 5.59 -75.89
N ALA A 571 -25.32 6.48 -75.43
CA ALA A 571 -26.29 7.37 -76.14
C ALA A 571 -27.59 6.76 -76.71
N SER A 572 -28.73 7.46 -76.81
CA SER A 572 -29.28 8.74 -76.34
C SER A 572 -30.71 8.82 -76.94
N GLY A 573 -31.71 9.40 -76.27
CA GLY A 573 -33.08 9.55 -76.85
C GLY A 573 -34.14 10.10 -75.90
N ASN A 574 -34.36 11.41 -75.99
CA ASN A 574 -35.18 12.36 -75.20
C ASN A 574 -36.72 12.27 -75.47
N PRO A 575 -37.60 13.19 -74.99
CA PRO A 575 -38.16 13.47 -73.64
C PRO A 575 -39.73 13.43 -73.58
N THR A 576 -40.36 13.68 -72.41
CA THR A 576 -41.60 14.51 -72.22
C THR A 576 -41.95 14.72 -70.71
N LEU A 577 -41.74 15.96 -70.24
CA LEU A 577 -42.50 16.82 -69.28
C LEU A 577 -42.85 16.40 -67.81
N ASP A 578 -42.01 16.85 -66.86
CA ASP A 578 -42.20 17.72 -65.64
C ASP A 578 -43.44 17.66 -64.69
N PRO A 579 -43.37 18.21 -63.43
CA PRO A 579 -42.23 18.71 -62.64
C PRO A 579 -42.23 18.29 -61.14
N SER A 580 -41.09 18.45 -60.43
CA SER A 580 -41.00 19.13 -59.12
C SER A 580 -39.60 18.95 -58.47
N GLY A 581 -38.81 20.03 -58.50
CA GLY A 581 -38.22 20.62 -57.28
C GLY A 581 -37.07 19.93 -56.53
N SER A 582 -35.84 20.02 -57.08
CA SER A 582 -34.59 20.37 -56.37
C SER A 582 -33.97 19.39 -55.34
N PRO A 583 -32.67 19.50 -54.98
CA PRO A 583 -31.61 18.70 -55.60
C PRO A 583 -30.80 17.80 -54.64
N THR A 584 -30.17 16.78 -55.24
CA THR A 584 -28.80 16.26 -55.08
C THR A 584 -27.90 17.07 -54.11
N GLY A 585 -27.15 16.47 -53.19
CA GLY A 585 -26.37 15.24 -53.31
C GLY A 585 -25.79 14.74 -51.98
N ALA A 586 -25.43 13.46 -52.01
CA ALA A 586 -25.05 12.59 -50.91
C ALA A 586 -23.50 12.52 -50.73
N PRO A 587 -22.91 11.53 -50.02
CA PRO A 587 -22.41 11.67 -48.64
C PRO A 587 -20.92 11.26 -48.49
N SER A 588 -20.32 11.47 -47.32
CA SER A 588 -19.22 10.61 -46.83
C SER A 588 -18.93 10.84 -45.35
N GLY A 589 -18.91 9.76 -44.53
CA GLY A 589 -18.31 9.77 -43.19
C GLY A 589 -19.09 9.04 -42.08
N ALA A 590 -18.78 7.76 -41.88
CA ALA A 590 -18.78 6.89 -40.68
C ALA A 590 -19.78 7.08 -39.48
N PRO A 591 -20.25 5.99 -38.85
CA PRO A 591 -21.24 6.03 -37.78
C PRO A 591 -20.60 6.23 -36.39
N SER A 592 -21.03 7.26 -35.66
CA SER A 592 -20.82 7.37 -34.22
C SER A 592 -22.19 7.35 -33.53
N GLY A 593 -22.55 6.19 -32.97
CA GLY A 593 -23.69 6.06 -32.08
C GLY A 593 -23.30 6.51 -30.67
N GLY A 594 -23.86 7.64 -30.24
CA GLY A 594 -23.95 8.05 -28.83
C GLY A 594 -25.42 8.04 -28.40
N PRO A 595 -25.74 7.73 -27.13
CA PRO A 595 -27.10 7.49 -26.68
C PRO A 595 -27.95 8.77 -26.71
N THR A 596 -29.16 8.64 -27.24
CA THR A 596 -30.17 9.70 -27.33
C THR A 596 -31.01 9.75 -26.05
N GLY A 597 -31.26 10.94 -25.50
CA GLY A 597 -32.39 11.14 -24.56
C GLY A 597 -32.33 12.35 -23.62
N GLY A 598 -32.71 13.54 -24.10
CA GLY A 598 -33.11 14.71 -23.31
C GLY A 598 -33.33 15.95 -24.20
N PRO A 599 -34.38 16.77 -24.02
CA PRO A 599 -34.67 17.87 -24.93
C PRO A 599 -33.57 18.94 -24.83
N GLU A 600 -32.82 19.12 -25.92
CA GLU A 600 -31.83 20.18 -26.03
C GLU A 600 -32.55 21.53 -26.02
N ALA A 601 -32.68 22.11 -24.83
CA ALA A 601 -33.11 23.49 -24.69
C ALA A 601 -32.14 24.35 -25.51
N ALA A 602 -32.67 25.04 -26.52
CA ALA A 602 -31.86 25.93 -27.35
C ALA A 602 -31.17 26.96 -26.43
N LEU A 603 -29.84 26.86 -26.33
CA LEU A 603 -29.05 27.71 -25.44
C LEU A 603 -29.20 29.19 -25.84
N PRO A 604 -29.24 30.13 -24.88
CA PRO A 604 -29.24 31.54 -25.18
C PRO A 604 -28.03 31.95 -26.04
N PRO A 605 -28.16 32.95 -26.92
CA PRO A 605 -27.05 33.42 -27.75
C PRO A 605 -25.82 33.77 -26.90
N GLY A 606 -24.67 33.18 -27.25
CA GLY A 606 -23.40 33.41 -26.56
C GLY A 606 -23.07 32.41 -25.45
N PHE A 607 -23.96 31.45 -25.16
CA PHE A 607 -23.70 30.35 -24.23
C PHE A 607 -23.27 29.07 -24.97
N VAL A 608 -22.51 28.23 -24.28
CA VAL A 608 -22.07 26.91 -24.75
C VAL A 608 -22.17 25.93 -23.60
N GLN A 609 -22.78 24.76 -23.84
CA GLN A 609 -22.79 23.66 -22.86
C GLN A 609 -21.37 23.17 -22.60
N LYS A 610 -21.00 23.06 -21.33
CA LYS A 610 -19.74 22.49 -20.86
C LYS A 610 -20.03 21.23 -20.09
N TYR A 611 -19.32 20.16 -20.46
CA TYR A 611 -19.27 18.92 -19.71
C TYR A 611 -17.97 18.93 -18.90
N ASP A 612 -18.10 18.87 -17.59
CA ASP A 612 -16.97 18.95 -16.68
C ASP A 612 -16.52 17.54 -16.26
N PRO A 613 -15.21 17.28 -16.17
CA PRO A 613 -14.68 16.01 -15.67
C PRO A 613 -15.21 15.60 -14.29
N TYR A 614 -15.66 16.54 -13.45
CA TYR A 614 -16.28 16.26 -12.14
C TYR A 614 -17.76 15.80 -12.21
N GLY A 615 -18.20 15.28 -13.36
CA GLY A 615 -19.49 14.60 -13.49
C GLY A 615 -20.71 15.52 -13.59
N PHE A 616 -20.50 16.82 -13.84
CA PHE A 616 -21.59 17.78 -14.06
C PHE A 616 -21.49 18.44 -15.44
N SER A 617 -22.60 18.98 -15.90
CA SER A 617 -22.65 19.82 -17.10
C SER A 617 -23.53 21.04 -16.87
N LEU A 618 -23.14 22.15 -17.47
CA LEU A 618 -23.89 23.41 -17.47
C LEU A 618 -23.48 24.28 -18.66
N ALA A 619 -24.34 25.21 -19.06
CA ALA A 619 -24.01 26.21 -20.04
C ALA A 619 -23.36 27.44 -19.40
N VAL A 620 -22.24 27.87 -19.99
CA VAL A 620 -21.51 29.09 -19.60
C VAL A 620 -21.30 29.98 -20.83
N ARG A 621 -20.96 31.26 -20.61
CA ARG A 621 -20.62 32.16 -21.72
C ARG A 621 -19.41 31.63 -22.49
N ARG A 622 -19.46 31.73 -23.83
CA ARG A 622 -18.48 31.12 -24.75
C ARG A 622 -17.04 31.58 -24.51
N ASP A 623 -16.87 32.83 -24.10
CA ASP A 623 -15.59 33.50 -23.86
C ASP A 623 -15.05 33.29 -22.43
N TRP A 624 -15.78 32.60 -21.56
CA TRP A 624 -15.38 32.35 -20.19
C TRP A 624 -14.37 31.21 -20.09
N LYS A 625 -13.33 31.41 -19.28
CA LYS A 625 -12.25 30.45 -19.10
C LYS A 625 -12.45 29.61 -17.86
N ARG A 626 -12.33 28.29 -18.02
CA ARG A 626 -12.35 27.31 -16.93
C ARG A 626 -11.03 27.37 -16.16
N SER A 627 -11.09 27.39 -14.84
CA SER A 627 -9.98 27.39 -13.90
C SER A 627 -10.31 26.45 -12.74
N PRO A 628 -9.80 25.19 -12.75
CA PRO A 628 -10.01 24.26 -11.65
C PRO A 628 -9.19 24.67 -10.42
N LYS A 629 -9.76 24.46 -9.22
CA LYS A 629 -9.21 24.79 -7.90
C LYS A 629 -9.60 23.75 -6.86
N GLY A 630 -8.88 22.63 -6.80
CA GLY A 630 -9.19 21.54 -5.88
C GLY A 630 -10.58 20.96 -6.16
N THR A 631 -11.47 21.02 -5.17
CA THR A 631 -12.88 20.58 -5.30
C THR A 631 -13.81 21.64 -5.89
N GLN A 632 -13.25 22.75 -6.38
CA GLN A 632 -14.00 23.85 -7.00
C GLN A 632 -13.57 24.05 -8.44
N THR A 633 -14.51 24.43 -9.31
CA THR A 633 -14.23 24.82 -10.69
C THR A 633 -14.75 26.23 -10.96
N ASP A 634 -13.86 27.17 -11.26
CA ASP A 634 -14.24 28.53 -11.63
C ASP A 634 -14.37 28.66 -13.16
N TYR A 635 -15.44 29.29 -13.64
CA TYR A 635 -15.58 29.81 -15.00
C TYR A 635 -15.53 31.33 -14.91
N LYS A 636 -14.46 31.95 -15.43
CA LYS A 636 -14.19 33.38 -15.28
C LYS A 636 -14.40 34.14 -16.57
N ALA A 637 -14.98 35.33 -16.47
CA ALA A 637 -15.04 36.27 -17.59
C ALA A 637 -13.63 36.68 -18.06
N PRO A 638 -13.44 36.94 -19.36
CA PRO A 638 -12.14 37.39 -19.88
C PRO A 638 -11.77 38.82 -19.45
N ALA A 639 -12.77 39.63 -19.07
CA ALA A 639 -12.61 40.96 -18.50
C ALA A 639 -13.69 41.18 -17.43
N GLY A 640 -13.34 41.91 -16.36
CA GLY A 640 -14.21 42.13 -15.20
C GLY A 640 -14.06 41.07 -14.11
N GLU A 641 -14.79 41.27 -13.01
CA GLU A 641 -14.69 40.43 -11.81
C GLU A 641 -15.74 39.32 -11.74
N GLN A 642 -16.48 39.09 -12.83
CA GLN A 642 -17.53 38.09 -12.88
C GLN A 642 -16.96 36.67 -12.96
N TYR A 643 -17.46 35.77 -12.11
CA TYR A 643 -17.17 34.35 -12.24
C TYR A 643 -18.29 33.46 -11.70
N LEU A 644 -18.39 32.29 -12.28
CA LEU A 644 -19.17 31.17 -11.76
C LEU A 644 -18.20 30.20 -11.07
N ARG A 645 -18.56 29.65 -9.92
CA ARG A 645 -17.79 28.63 -9.21
C ARG A 645 -18.68 27.45 -8.91
N ILE A 646 -18.22 26.27 -9.28
CA ILE A 646 -18.90 25.02 -8.95
C ILE A 646 -18.14 24.34 -7.83
N GLY A 647 -18.74 24.19 -6.66
CA GLY A 647 -18.19 23.39 -5.56
C GLY A 647 -18.72 21.96 -5.60
N VAL A 648 -17.84 20.99 -5.35
CA VAL A 648 -18.19 19.56 -5.32
C VAL A 648 -17.68 18.96 -4.00
N ILE A 649 -18.57 18.40 -3.19
CA ILE A 649 -18.21 17.78 -1.90
C ILE A 649 -18.82 16.38 -1.87
N ALA A 650 -18.01 15.35 -2.08
CA ALA A 650 -18.45 13.97 -2.05
C ALA A 650 -18.86 13.53 -0.63
N ASN A 651 -19.88 12.68 -0.52
CA ASN A 651 -20.32 12.01 0.72
C ASN A 651 -20.61 12.97 1.90
N THR A 652 -21.33 14.07 1.65
CA THR A 652 -21.63 15.04 2.72
C THR A 652 -22.65 14.46 3.72
N PRO A 653 -22.40 14.50 5.04
CA PRO A 653 -23.36 14.02 6.05
C PRO A 653 -24.36 15.10 6.48
N GLN A 654 -24.22 16.33 5.99
CA GLN A 654 -25.00 17.51 6.40
C GLN A 654 -25.88 18.02 5.25
N SER A 655 -26.94 18.77 5.57
CA SER A 655 -27.76 19.41 4.54
C SER A 655 -27.05 20.63 3.94
N SER A 656 -27.33 20.96 2.68
CA SER A 656 -26.74 22.15 2.03
C SER A 656 -27.04 23.46 2.76
N TYR A 657 -28.19 23.54 3.44
CA TYR A 657 -28.52 24.69 4.28
C TYR A 657 -27.61 24.81 5.51
N ASP A 658 -27.30 23.68 6.16
CA ASP A 658 -26.40 23.67 7.33
C ASP A 658 -24.96 23.95 6.90
N ASN A 659 -24.57 23.46 5.71
CA ASN A 659 -23.29 23.78 5.10
C ASN A 659 -23.14 25.29 4.87
N PHE A 660 -24.14 25.95 4.26
CA PHE A 660 -24.15 27.40 4.08
C PHE A 660 -24.11 28.18 5.41
N LEU A 661 -24.81 27.73 6.45
CA LEU A 661 -24.69 28.33 7.78
C LEU A 661 -23.27 28.20 8.37
N SER A 662 -22.57 27.11 8.06
CA SER A 662 -21.18 26.93 8.46
C SER A 662 -20.25 27.88 7.70
N MET A 663 -20.41 27.94 6.37
CA MET A 663 -19.62 28.80 5.47
C MET A 663 -19.79 30.29 5.77
N GLU A 664 -21.00 30.72 6.13
CA GLU A 664 -21.26 32.11 6.48
C GLU A 664 -20.38 32.60 7.65
N LYS A 665 -20.03 31.74 8.61
CA LYS A 665 -19.16 32.14 9.73
C LYS A 665 -17.81 32.69 9.25
N GLY A 666 -17.32 32.19 8.11
CA GLY A 666 -16.13 32.72 7.43
C GLY A 666 -16.44 33.98 6.64
N ALA A 667 -17.54 33.98 5.86
CA ALA A 667 -17.92 35.13 5.02
C ALA A 667 -18.19 36.41 5.82
N ARG A 668 -18.71 36.30 7.05
CA ARG A 668 -18.91 37.44 7.97
C ARG A 668 -17.65 38.21 8.34
N LYS A 669 -16.46 37.65 8.07
CA LYS A 669 -15.19 38.33 8.31
C LYS A 669 -14.78 39.25 7.15
N ARG A 670 -15.49 39.20 6.02
CA ARG A 670 -15.26 40.08 4.88
C ARG A 670 -15.71 41.50 5.19
N VAL A 671 -15.06 42.47 4.55
CA VAL A 671 -15.39 43.88 4.69
C VAL A 671 -16.80 44.11 4.18
N ASP A 672 -17.61 44.82 4.96
CA ASP A 672 -19.01 45.16 4.65
C ASP A 672 -19.89 43.99 4.21
N TYR A 673 -19.66 42.79 4.77
CA TYR A 673 -20.52 41.64 4.50
C TYR A 673 -21.98 41.90 4.92
N GLN A 674 -22.91 41.73 3.99
CA GLN A 674 -24.34 41.74 4.26
C GLN A 674 -25.01 40.50 3.66
N ARG A 675 -25.73 39.75 4.49
CA ARG A 675 -26.57 38.65 3.99
C ARG A 675 -27.85 39.24 3.40
N VAL A 676 -28.12 38.95 2.13
CA VAL A 676 -29.34 39.32 1.42
C VAL A 676 -30.42 38.25 1.64
N GLU A 677 -30.10 36.98 1.37
CA GLU A 677 -31.02 35.86 1.54
C GLU A 677 -30.26 34.61 2.04
N MET A 678 -30.87 33.80 2.90
CA MET A 678 -30.45 32.41 3.09
C MET A 678 -31.66 31.57 3.45
N ARG A 679 -32.05 30.65 2.57
CA ARG A 679 -33.25 29.83 2.75
C ARG A 679 -33.06 28.41 2.23
N LYS A 680 -33.89 27.51 2.76
CA LYS A 680 -34.09 26.18 2.19
C LYS A 680 -34.98 26.29 0.95
N ASN A 681 -34.67 25.53 -0.10
CA ASN A 681 -35.49 25.43 -1.30
C ASN A 681 -35.44 24.01 -1.88
N THR A 682 -35.94 23.84 -3.10
CA THR A 682 -35.88 22.60 -3.85
C THR A 682 -35.21 22.88 -5.19
N PHE A 683 -34.22 22.06 -5.54
CA PHE A 683 -33.50 22.13 -6.82
C PHE A 683 -33.25 20.71 -7.30
N GLN A 684 -33.47 20.43 -8.59
CA GLN A 684 -33.38 19.07 -9.17
C GLN A 684 -34.22 18.04 -8.39
N ASP A 685 -35.45 18.42 -8.01
CA ASP A 685 -36.39 17.63 -7.21
C ASP A 685 -35.84 17.15 -5.84
N ARG A 686 -34.81 17.83 -5.31
CA ARG A 686 -34.15 17.47 -4.05
C ARG A 686 -34.09 18.62 -3.07
N PRO A 687 -33.99 18.35 -1.75
CA PRO A 687 -33.75 19.37 -0.74
C PRO A 687 -32.47 20.15 -1.06
N ALA A 688 -32.60 21.47 -1.08
CA ALA A 688 -31.56 22.38 -1.52
C ALA A 688 -31.53 23.63 -0.62
N ALA A 689 -30.54 24.49 -0.83
CA ALA A 689 -30.45 25.79 -0.18
C ALA A 689 -29.98 26.85 -1.17
N ARG A 690 -30.44 28.09 -0.94
CA ARG A 690 -29.96 29.28 -1.63
C ARG A 690 -29.39 30.27 -0.62
N TRP A 691 -28.23 30.83 -0.92
CA TRP A 691 -27.56 31.86 -0.12
C TRP A 691 -27.13 33.02 -1.01
N GLU A 692 -27.53 34.23 -0.65
CA GLU A 692 -27.27 35.46 -1.39
C GLU A 692 -26.73 36.50 -0.41
N PHE A 693 -25.66 37.20 -0.80
CA PHE A 693 -24.98 38.16 0.06
C PHE A 693 -24.12 39.13 -0.75
N THR A 694 -23.80 40.27 -0.13
CA THR A 694 -22.89 41.28 -0.67
C THR A 694 -21.70 41.48 0.25
N TYR A 695 -20.58 41.94 -0.30
CA TYR A 695 -19.39 42.33 0.47
C TYR A 695 -18.47 43.23 -0.36
N VAL A 696 -17.45 43.81 0.27
CA VAL A 696 -16.37 44.54 -0.42
C VAL A 696 -15.18 43.61 -0.58
N ASN A 697 -14.74 43.43 -1.83
CA ASN A 697 -13.61 42.55 -2.16
C ASN A 697 -12.25 43.19 -1.81
N ASP A 698 -11.16 42.46 -2.01
CA ASP A 698 -9.80 42.94 -1.68
C ASP A 698 -9.32 44.08 -2.59
N ALA A 699 -9.96 44.29 -3.75
CA ALA A 699 -9.72 45.43 -4.64
C ALA A 699 -10.45 46.71 -4.18
N GLY A 700 -11.34 46.60 -3.19
CA GLY A 700 -12.18 47.69 -2.69
C GLY A 700 -13.51 47.84 -3.42
N ASP A 701 -13.86 46.91 -4.30
CA ASP A 701 -15.10 46.93 -5.08
C ASP A 701 -16.23 46.20 -4.36
N ALA A 702 -17.45 46.77 -4.43
CA ALA A 702 -18.66 46.12 -3.92
C ALA A 702 -19.10 45.02 -4.89
N VAL A 703 -19.28 43.80 -4.37
CA VAL A 703 -19.67 42.62 -5.15
C VAL A 703 -20.94 41.96 -4.59
N HIS A 704 -21.72 41.39 -5.50
CA HIS A 704 -22.88 40.57 -5.22
C HIS A 704 -22.56 39.10 -5.47
N ALA A 705 -22.97 38.23 -4.55
CA ALA A 705 -22.79 36.80 -4.64
C ALA A 705 -24.08 36.03 -4.39
N VAL A 706 -24.34 35.02 -5.22
CA VAL A 706 -25.47 34.09 -5.07
C VAL A 706 -25.00 32.66 -5.24
N ASP A 707 -25.44 31.77 -4.35
CA ASP A 707 -25.08 30.36 -4.33
C ASP A 707 -26.33 29.48 -4.23
N GLN A 708 -26.40 28.45 -5.08
CA GLN A 708 -27.44 27.42 -5.07
C GLN A 708 -26.77 26.07 -4.86
N ALA A 709 -27.08 25.40 -3.75
CA ALA A 709 -26.53 24.10 -3.42
C ALA A 709 -27.60 23.04 -3.16
N TYR A 710 -27.28 21.79 -3.47
CA TYR A 710 -28.13 20.63 -3.20
C TYR A 710 -27.27 19.36 -3.09
N VAL A 711 -27.81 18.33 -2.42
CA VAL A 711 -27.18 17.01 -2.33
C VAL A 711 -27.80 16.08 -3.37
N ALA A 712 -26.98 15.54 -4.26
CA ALA A 712 -27.38 14.62 -5.33
C ALA A 712 -27.67 13.20 -4.80
N ALA A 713 -28.04 12.29 -5.70
CA ALA A 713 -28.48 10.93 -5.36
C ALA A 713 -27.39 10.06 -4.73
N ASP A 714 -26.16 10.28 -5.16
CA ASP A 714 -24.92 9.65 -4.73
C ASP A 714 -24.40 10.18 -3.38
N GLY A 715 -25.03 11.22 -2.82
CA GLY A 715 -24.56 11.87 -1.59
C GLY A 715 -23.54 12.99 -1.82
N THR A 716 -23.23 13.33 -3.07
CA THR A 716 -22.36 14.45 -3.43
C THR A 716 -23.14 15.76 -3.35
N GLU A 717 -22.60 16.74 -2.61
CA GLU A 717 -23.12 18.10 -2.62
C GLU A 717 -22.49 18.90 -3.76
N TYR A 718 -23.36 19.49 -4.58
CA TYR A 718 -22.96 20.44 -5.61
C TYR A 718 -23.42 21.83 -5.19
N SER A 719 -22.52 22.80 -5.26
CA SER A 719 -22.82 24.22 -5.10
C SER A 719 -22.53 24.97 -6.40
N ILE A 720 -23.45 25.82 -6.83
CA ILE A 720 -23.34 26.65 -8.02
C ILE A 720 -23.34 28.08 -7.50
N TYR A 721 -22.16 28.70 -7.53
CA TYR A 721 -21.90 30.03 -7.01
C TYR A 721 -21.69 31.00 -8.17
N TYR A 722 -22.29 32.18 -8.12
CA TYR A 722 -22.05 33.27 -9.05
C TYR A 722 -21.70 34.53 -8.28
N GLU A 723 -20.65 35.23 -8.72
CA GLU A 723 -20.26 36.53 -8.20
C GLU A 723 -20.07 37.52 -9.35
N CYS A 724 -20.54 38.75 -9.14
CA CYS A 724 -20.37 39.87 -10.06
C CYS A 724 -20.25 41.19 -9.28
N PRO A 725 -19.75 42.27 -9.91
CA PRO A 725 -19.84 43.60 -9.33
C PRO A 725 -21.29 43.94 -8.96
N GLU A 726 -21.51 44.56 -7.79
CA GLU A 726 -22.85 44.88 -7.27
C GLU A 726 -23.66 45.71 -8.27
N ALA A 727 -23.01 46.68 -8.93
CA ALA A 727 -23.63 47.53 -9.94
C ALA A 727 -24.12 46.79 -11.19
N GLN A 728 -23.72 45.52 -11.38
CA GLN A 728 -24.09 44.67 -12.52
C GLN A 728 -25.07 43.56 -12.14
N TYR A 729 -25.42 43.44 -10.86
CA TYR A 729 -26.38 42.44 -10.40
C TYR A 729 -27.82 42.89 -10.72
N ASP A 730 -28.53 42.07 -11.51
CA ASP A 730 -29.95 42.26 -11.82
C ASP A 730 -30.64 40.88 -11.73
N PRO A 731 -31.40 40.60 -10.66
CA PRO A 731 -32.02 39.29 -10.48
C PRO A 731 -33.14 39.00 -11.49
N ASP A 732 -33.77 40.02 -12.07
CA ASP A 732 -34.87 39.86 -13.04
C ASP A 732 -34.34 39.59 -14.47
N ASN A 733 -33.12 40.04 -14.77
CA ASN A 733 -32.49 39.88 -16.09
C ASN A 733 -31.17 39.10 -16.07
N ASP A 734 -30.80 38.47 -14.95
CA ASP A 734 -29.59 37.66 -14.90
C ASP A 734 -29.68 36.51 -15.90
N GLN A 735 -28.72 36.47 -16.82
CA GLN A 735 -28.60 35.41 -17.81
C GLN A 735 -27.52 34.40 -17.44
N VAL A 736 -26.57 34.75 -16.57
CA VAL A 736 -25.40 33.88 -16.32
C VAL A 736 -25.79 32.78 -15.34
N PHE A 737 -26.28 33.16 -14.17
CA PHE A 737 -26.62 32.21 -13.13
C PHE A 737 -27.92 31.45 -13.47
N SER A 738 -28.93 32.14 -14.00
CA SER A 738 -30.18 31.50 -14.46
C SER A 738 -29.94 30.43 -15.54
N THR A 739 -29.09 30.72 -16.54
CA THR A 739 -28.77 29.75 -17.61
C THR A 739 -27.97 28.58 -17.05
N ALA A 740 -27.00 28.84 -16.16
CA ALA A 740 -26.24 27.79 -15.50
C ALA A 740 -27.16 26.83 -14.72
N LEU A 741 -28.14 27.34 -13.98
CA LEU A 741 -29.11 26.53 -13.25
C LEU A 741 -30.07 25.77 -14.17
N ALA A 742 -30.55 26.39 -15.24
CA ALA A 742 -31.52 25.79 -16.16
C ALA A 742 -30.93 24.66 -17.02
N THR A 743 -29.63 24.72 -17.28
CA THR A 743 -28.88 23.75 -18.10
C THR A 743 -28.03 22.80 -17.25
N TRP A 744 -28.17 22.89 -15.93
CA TRP A 744 -27.46 22.06 -14.98
C TRP A 744 -27.91 20.61 -15.09
N SER A 745 -26.95 19.70 -15.24
CA SER A 745 -27.16 18.27 -15.14
C SER A 745 -25.99 17.62 -14.44
N VAL A 746 -26.24 16.55 -13.70
CA VAL A 746 -25.20 15.64 -13.21
C VAL A 746 -25.30 14.33 -13.97
N SER A 747 -24.20 13.87 -14.56
CA SER A 747 -24.10 12.52 -15.11
C SER A 747 -23.89 11.54 -13.97
N ALA A 748 -24.44 10.32 -14.10
CA ALA A 748 -24.21 9.21 -13.16
C ALA A 748 -22.79 8.64 -13.30
N THR A 749 -21.80 9.52 -13.28
CA THR A 749 -20.39 9.19 -13.15
C THR A 749 -20.09 9.26 -11.67
N ASP A 750 -19.65 8.15 -11.07
CA ASP A 750 -19.17 8.12 -9.69
C ASP A 750 -18.11 9.22 -9.52
N VAL A 751 -18.41 10.23 -8.70
CA VAL A 751 -17.45 11.26 -8.33
C VAL A 751 -16.59 10.71 -7.20
N ASP A 752 -15.55 9.96 -7.58
CA ASP A 752 -14.54 9.33 -6.70
C ASP A 752 -13.27 10.16 -6.49
#